data_AF-A0A945S9P1-F1
#
_entry.id   AF-A0A945S9P1-F1
#
_cell.length_a   1.000
_cell.length_b   1.000
_cell.length_c   1.000
_cell.angle_alpha   90.00
_cell.angle_beta   90.00
_cell.angle_gamma   90.00
#
_symmetry.space_group_name_H-M   'P 1'
#
loop_
_entity.id
_entity.type
_entity.pdbx_description
1 polymer ?
#
loop_
_entity_poly.entity_id
_entity_poly.type
_entity_poly.pdbx_seq_one_letter_code
_entity_poly.pdbx_strand_id
1 'polypeptide(L)'
;MLSSVGFRSCLSSLAMLVAAPHASNAAPASGLRLIPFPKQVQMQEGHFRLVPDLRLAVTAHAADRFAASLLREELGLSRGAALQESSALDATAVLPHALILFPGSGRPVPEALVLPVVESEEAYALSVTPERVLIGARHVQGLLRGVQTARQLVRANVQGDALPALYVSDWPSLRHRGFQDDITRGPSSLLKTLEREVALGAEMKMNVFTYYMEHQYAFSKHPVIGPEDGSLTPDELRQLVAFAARYGTDIIGCQQSFGHFYHILKHKEYAHLRETGGILCPTVEASYQLLDDLYSEQAPLLPFAMFNVCCDETHGLGRGPSGKRAAEIGVGGVYAGHMRRIHDLLKDKYGKRMMMWGDIILRHPENLAQIPTDTVMLTWGYQAAASFEHQITPFAESGYEFLVCPGVSCWNRILPDFACATTNIGNFVRDGAKHGAIGMLNTTWDDDGENFFAPNWHGVLWSAECAWNASTTSPKDFNRRIGGVLFGEPGTHFGQAIELLSRTHSLPGFESMHDRRFWRVAMGDCPVNESASRTQAGELLAIVDAAITHLVEARRDAQTNADLLDYFLFGARRMQLMGQRMEGSLDACRAYARAVEVAADRREALAALDEAGDNIRELRDAHAKLKNDYETLWHRENKPYALQRVQARFDGVLARYEGILQKLLAARVGFAAGTPLPRARSLGLQITELGVRRTRPTEVTSAPMAPDAPWAVPGLDGRIGIRVACGPHDRLQTPVQLQLPAAVASKLGGGSLLELTPDQTMQTPVLYQVDGDPDGAVRTLAFNVGAPFQAGSERSFLFYFGSGFTPTNTSPHAVRCSAAPGGMTLIENDCIRALVGPEGGHIYRWEVKTAANLDLTQPGETGWAGFADMGRDHRSSPNKIEVLAAGPALVQLRCTDATGLQKMTTAFAGVPWIDVTLNAGKGWYWNYDRVETFAPEGPTPGIAVFSDGFRTPVRSAKAGFESQAKRGGVTWSAKSRQDGLLLALLTPEVKSRHAVGPGGGMGGTGIEHSVPAAHFVTYGGVVAEPPEAVLNALQQTMSLRNQPDTALFGTEQREDE
;
A
#
# COMPACT_ATOMS: atom_id res chain seq x y z
N MET A 1 -31.15 -54.01 0.12
CA MET A 1 -32.55 -54.38 -0.19
C MET A 1 -33.43 -53.81 0.89
N LEU A 2 -34.44 -53.01 0.50
CA LEU A 2 -35.76 -52.74 1.14
C LEU A 2 -35.76 -52.38 2.64
N SER A 3 -36.36 -51.28 3.12
CA SER A 3 -37.71 -50.80 2.77
C SER A 3 -37.94 -49.35 3.21
N SER A 4 -38.51 -48.57 2.29
CA SER A 4 -39.18 -47.28 2.48
C SER A 4 -40.62 -47.46 2.95
N VAL A 5 -41.13 -46.55 3.80
CA VAL A 5 -42.57 -46.32 3.96
C VAL A 5 -42.86 -44.87 3.61
N GLY A 6 -43.65 -44.67 2.56
CA GLY A 6 -44.23 -43.39 2.18
C GLY A 6 -45.69 -43.31 2.61
N PHE A 7 -46.19 -42.08 2.74
CA PHE A 7 -47.63 -41.82 2.65
C PHE A 7 -47.87 -40.59 1.77
N ARG A 8 -48.85 -40.76 0.88
CA ARG A 8 -49.27 -39.88 -0.21
C ARG A 8 -50.18 -38.76 0.30
N SER A 9 -50.14 -37.59 -0.34
CA SER A 9 -51.30 -36.70 -0.42
C SER A 9 -51.51 -36.26 -1.88
N CYS A 10 -52.70 -36.58 -2.40
CA CYS A 10 -53.18 -36.19 -3.73
C CYS A 10 -53.64 -34.74 -3.76
N LEU A 11 -53.46 -34.12 -4.93
CA LEU A 11 -54.04 -32.85 -5.35
C LEU A 11 -55.57 -32.92 -5.42
N SER A 12 -56.21 -31.79 -5.13
CA SER A 12 -57.34 -31.30 -5.92
C SER A 12 -57.45 -29.78 -5.84
N SER A 13 -57.62 -29.19 -7.01
CA SER A 13 -57.52 -27.79 -7.38
C SER A 13 -58.78 -27.00 -7.03
N LEU A 14 -58.63 -25.75 -6.57
CA LEU A 14 -59.64 -24.71 -6.74
C LEU A 14 -58.94 -23.42 -7.20
N ALA A 15 -59.08 -23.13 -8.49
CA ALA A 15 -58.61 -21.90 -9.11
C ALA A 15 -59.63 -20.78 -8.82
N MET A 16 -59.21 -19.74 -8.08
CA MET A 16 -59.85 -18.43 -8.15
C MET A 16 -58.96 -17.49 -8.97
N LEU A 17 -59.56 -16.94 -10.03
CA LEU A 17 -59.03 -15.84 -10.82
C LEU A 17 -58.64 -14.67 -9.91
N VAL A 18 -57.34 -14.41 -9.77
CA VAL A 18 -56.82 -13.08 -9.46
C VAL A 18 -56.42 -12.49 -10.79
N ALA A 19 -57.10 -11.42 -11.21
CA ALA A 19 -56.73 -10.65 -12.38
C ALA A 19 -55.26 -10.20 -12.22
N ALA A 20 -54.39 -10.63 -13.13
CA ALA A 20 -53.03 -10.14 -13.19
C ALA A 20 -53.07 -8.63 -13.47
N PRO A 21 -52.45 -7.77 -12.64
CA PRO A 21 -52.22 -6.39 -13.02
C PRO A 21 -51.36 -6.40 -14.28
N HIS A 22 -51.73 -5.55 -15.24
CA HIS A 22 -50.95 -5.31 -16.43
C HIS A 22 -49.51 -5.00 -16.02
N ALA A 23 -48.53 -5.60 -16.69
CA ALA A 23 -47.12 -5.28 -16.52
C ALA A 23 -46.94 -3.79 -16.86
N SER A 24 -46.89 -2.95 -15.82
CA SER A 24 -46.61 -1.53 -15.96
C SER A 24 -45.14 -1.37 -16.33
N ASN A 25 -44.86 -0.39 -17.18
CA ASN A 25 -43.53 0.01 -17.63
C ASN A 25 -42.75 0.74 -16.50
N ALA A 26 -42.87 0.27 -15.25
CA ALA A 26 -42.18 0.86 -14.11
C ALA A 26 -40.67 0.62 -14.24
N ALA A 27 -39.88 1.68 -14.14
CA ALA A 27 -38.42 1.59 -14.14
C ALA A 27 -37.96 0.66 -12.99
N PRO A 28 -36.89 -0.14 -13.18
CA PRO A 28 -36.41 -1.04 -12.13
C PRO A 28 -35.85 -0.24 -10.94
N ALA A 29 -36.11 -0.72 -9.71
CA ALA A 29 -35.61 -0.10 -8.48
C ALA A 29 -34.07 0.03 -8.46
N SER A 30 -33.35 -0.80 -9.23
CA SER A 30 -31.90 -0.71 -9.41
C SER A 30 -31.45 0.63 -10.00
N GLY A 31 -32.32 1.39 -10.65
CA GLY A 31 -32.01 2.75 -11.13
C GLY A 31 -31.78 3.76 -10.01
N LEU A 32 -32.34 3.53 -8.82
CA LEU A 32 -32.26 4.49 -7.71
C LEU A 32 -30.84 4.65 -7.16
N ARG A 33 -30.51 5.87 -6.77
CA ARG A 33 -29.25 6.30 -6.15
C ARG A 33 -29.50 6.59 -4.68
N LEU A 34 -29.32 5.58 -3.84
CA LEU A 34 -29.49 5.62 -2.38
C LEU A 34 -28.34 4.84 -1.72
N ILE A 35 -27.80 5.38 -0.63
CA ILE A 35 -26.77 4.78 0.22
C ILE A 35 -27.07 5.10 1.69
N PRO A 36 -27.30 4.11 2.56
CA PRO A 36 -27.46 2.70 2.24
C PRO A 36 -28.69 2.43 1.37
N PHE A 37 -28.58 1.46 0.46
CA PHE A 37 -29.74 1.04 -0.33
C PHE A 37 -30.79 0.35 0.55
N PRO A 38 -32.09 0.70 0.44
CA PRO A 38 -33.11 0.10 1.28
C PRO A 38 -33.31 -1.40 1.01
N LYS A 39 -33.61 -2.17 2.06
CA LYS A 39 -33.83 -3.63 1.94
C LYS A 39 -35.05 -3.99 1.09
N GLN A 40 -36.12 -3.20 1.16
CA GLN A 40 -37.33 -3.39 0.36
C GLN A 40 -37.71 -2.08 -0.34
N VAL A 41 -37.75 -2.12 -1.66
CA VAL A 41 -38.22 -1.02 -2.51
C VAL A 41 -39.21 -1.58 -3.53
N GLN A 42 -40.37 -0.96 -3.63
CA GLN A 42 -41.39 -1.27 -4.64
C GLN A 42 -41.65 -0.01 -5.45
N MET A 43 -41.34 -0.06 -6.75
CA MET A 43 -41.68 1.03 -7.66
C MET A 43 -43.19 1.03 -7.92
N GLN A 44 -43.78 2.22 -7.94
CA GLN A 44 -45.21 2.42 -8.19
C GLN A 44 -45.41 3.24 -9.47
N GLU A 45 -46.63 3.26 -9.98
CA GLU A 45 -46.96 4.07 -11.16
C GLU A 45 -47.11 5.54 -10.79
N GLY A 46 -46.58 6.43 -11.65
CA GLY A 46 -46.71 7.87 -11.51
C GLY A 46 -45.50 8.55 -10.86
N HIS A 47 -45.62 9.86 -10.67
CA HIS A 47 -44.55 10.70 -10.14
C HIS A 47 -45.13 11.79 -9.22
N PHE A 48 -44.45 12.05 -8.12
CA PHE A 48 -44.76 13.15 -7.20
C PHE A 48 -44.07 14.43 -7.68
N ARG A 49 -44.85 15.46 -8.05
CA ARG A 49 -44.29 16.74 -8.50
C ARG A 49 -43.91 17.63 -7.31
N LEU A 50 -42.69 18.16 -7.35
CA LEU A 50 -42.18 19.16 -6.41
C LEU A 50 -42.63 20.55 -6.87
N VAL A 51 -43.85 20.93 -6.49
CA VAL A 51 -44.47 22.22 -6.86
C VAL A 51 -44.03 23.37 -5.94
N PRO A 52 -44.10 24.64 -6.38
CA PRO A 52 -43.69 25.79 -5.56
C PRO A 52 -44.47 25.98 -4.24
N ASP A 53 -45.71 25.50 -4.15
CA ASP A 53 -46.60 25.60 -2.98
C ASP A 53 -46.60 24.34 -2.10
N LEU A 54 -45.54 23.52 -2.21
CA LEU A 54 -45.35 22.30 -1.45
C LEU A 54 -45.46 22.56 0.07
N ARG A 55 -46.26 21.73 0.74
CA ARG A 55 -46.48 21.84 2.19
C ARG A 55 -45.69 20.78 2.93
N LEU A 56 -45.00 21.18 4.00
CA LEU A 56 -44.38 20.25 4.95
C LEU A 56 -45.21 20.24 6.23
N ALA A 57 -45.75 19.07 6.55
CA ALA A 57 -46.61 18.88 7.68
C ALA A 57 -45.83 18.19 8.81
N VAL A 58 -45.72 18.86 9.95
CA VAL A 58 -44.84 18.49 11.06
C VAL A 58 -45.62 18.61 12.37
N THR A 59 -45.27 17.80 13.37
CA THR A 59 -45.86 17.97 14.71
C THR A 59 -45.01 18.90 15.59
N ALA A 60 -45.57 19.31 16.74
CA ALA A 60 -44.90 20.21 17.67
C ALA A 60 -43.74 19.57 18.46
N HIS A 61 -43.35 18.32 18.20
CA HIS A 61 -42.20 17.69 18.88
C HIS A 61 -40.86 18.18 18.30
N ALA A 62 -39.85 18.36 19.17
CA ALA A 62 -38.57 18.98 18.77
C ALA A 62 -37.79 18.16 17.73
N ALA A 63 -37.78 16.84 17.86
CA ALA A 63 -37.10 15.97 16.91
C ALA A 63 -37.77 15.96 15.52
N ASP A 64 -39.09 16.13 15.48
CA ASP A 64 -39.84 16.22 14.22
C ASP A 64 -39.50 17.52 13.50
N ARG A 65 -39.42 18.63 14.26
CA ARG A 65 -38.97 19.92 13.71
C ARG A 65 -37.55 19.85 13.15
N PHE A 66 -36.66 19.12 13.84
CA PHE A 66 -35.31 18.90 13.33
C PHE A 66 -35.32 18.07 12.04
N ALA A 67 -36.03 16.94 12.03
CA ALA A 67 -36.18 16.10 10.84
C ALA A 67 -36.78 16.88 9.65
N ALA A 68 -37.80 17.70 9.91
CA ALA A 68 -38.38 18.61 8.94
C ALA A 68 -37.38 19.66 8.42
N SER A 69 -36.53 20.20 9.30
CA SER A 69 -35.51 21.18 8.90
C SER A 69 -34.49 20.60 7.92
N LEU A 70 -34.13 19.32 8.06
CA LEU A 70 -33.22 18.63 7.14
C LEU A 70 -33.83 18.47 5.74
N LEU A 71 -35.11 18.13 5.65
CA LEU A 71 -35.82 18.06 4.35
C LEU A 71 -35.96 19.44 3.71
N ARG A 72 -36.22 20.47 4.51
CA ARG A 72 -36.30 21.84 4.03
C ARG A 72 -34.97 22.32 3.47
N GLU A 73 -33.87 22.03 4.16
CA GLU A 73 -32.52 22.33 3.68
C GLU A 73 -32.26 21.64 2.33
N GLU A 74 -32.58 20.35 2.22
CA GLU A 74 -32.40 19.59 0.99
C GLU A 74 -33.20 20.18 -0.19
N LEU A 75 -34.48 20.46 0.03
CA LEU A 75 -35.36 21.04 -1.01
C LEU A 75 -34.92 22.46 -1.38
N GLY A 76 -34.39 23.22 -0.43
CA GLY A 76 -33.79 24.54 -0.67
C GLY A 76 -32.54 24.45 -1.54
N LEU A 77 -31.62 23.55 -1.22
CA LEU A 77 -30.37 23.32 -1.98
C LEU A 77 -30.66 22.83 -3.40
N SER A 78 -31.58 21.87 -3.56
CA SER A 78 -31.84 21.28 -4.88
C SER A 78 -32.73 22.15 -5.79
N ARG A 79 -33.63 22.99 -5.24
CA ARG A 79 -34.72 23.61 -6.03
C ARG A 79 -35.09 25.05 -5.67
N GLY A 80 -34.52 25.65 -4.62
CA GLY A 80 -34.90 27.00 -4.18
C GLY A 80 -36.37 27.14 -3.79
N ALA A 81 -37.05 26.03 -3.47
CA ALA A 81 -38.49 26.01 -3.19
C ALA A 81 -38.80 26.57 -1.78
N ALA A 82 -39.82 27.43 -1.69
CA ALA A 82 -40.31 27.95 -0.41
C ALA A 82 -41.37 26.99 0.17
N LEU A 83 -41.00 26.21 1.19
CA LEU A 83 -41.93 25.31 1.88
C LEU A 83 -42.82 26.07 2.86
N GLN A 84 -44.14 25.86 2.76
CA GLN A 84 -45.08 26.31 3.79
C GLN A 84 -45.20 25.25 4.88
N GLU A 85 -44.78 25.57 6.10
CA GLU A 85 -44.90 24.67 7.26
C GLU A 85 -46.32 24.77 7.84
N SER A 86 -46.98 23.64 8.01
CA SER A 86 -48.26 23.55 8.71
C SER A 86 -48.06 22.73 9.99
N SER A 87 -48.31 23.34 11.15
CA SER A 87 -48.12 22.75 12.48
C SER A 87 -49.33 21.95 12.99
N ALA A 88 -50.37 21.75 12.16
CA ALA A 88 -51.58 21.02 12.52
C ALA A 88 -51.94 20.00 11.43
N LEU A 89 -51.48 18.76 11.62
CA LEU A 89 -51.95 17.60 10.86
C LEU A 89 -53.27 17.11 11.42
N ASP A 90 -54.35 17.27 10.67
CA ASP A 90 -55.47 16.34 10.73
C ASP A 90 -55.03 15.05 10.02
N ALA A 91 -54.87 13.96 10.77
CA ALA A 91 -54.40 12.67 10.26
C ALA A 91 -55.31 12.09 9.16
N THR A 92 -56.51 12.64 8.98
CA THR A 92 -57.49 12.25 7.97
C THR A 92 -57.53 13.19 6.75
N ALA A 93 -56.87 14.36 6.80
CA ALA A 93 -56.88 15.32 5.70
C ALA A 93 -55.94 14.87 4.56
N VAL A 94 -56.51 14.63 3.39
CA VAL A 94 -55.74 14.47 2.14
C VAL A 94 -55.25 15.85 1.73
N LEU A 95 -54.01 16.18 2.09
CA LEU A 95 -53.31 17.36 1.58
C LEU A 95 -52.58 16.97 0.28
N PRO A 96 -53.10 17.33 -0.91
CA PRO A 96 -52.35 17.15 -2.14
C PRO A 96 -51.09 18.02 -2.10
N HIS A 97 -50.02 17.54 -2.72
CA HIS A 97 -48.72 18.21 -2.76
C HIS A 97 -48.11 18.46 -1.37
N ALA A 98 -48.16 17.44 -0.50
CA ALA A 98 -47.62 17.52 0.86
C ALA A 98 -46.57 16.43 1.17
N LEU A 99 -45.57 16.81 1.97
CA LEU A 99 -44.67 15.91 2.69
C LEU A 99 -45.17 15.80 4.13
N ILE A 100 -45.45 14.59 4.59
CA ILE A 100 -46.06 14.35 5.90
C ILE A 100 -45.17 13.42 6.73
N LEU A 101 -44.76 13.90 7.90
CA LEU A 101 -43.99 13.15 8.88
C LEU A 101 -44.91 12.59 9.97
N PHE A 102 -44.86 11.27 10.20
CA PHE A 102 -45.55 10.62 11.31
C PHE A 102 -44.56 10.34 12.44
N PRO A 103 -44.65 11.07 13.57
CA PRO A 103 -43.61 10.99 14.58
C PRO A 103 -43.70 9.75 15.44
N GLY A 104 -42.52 9.32 15.89
CA GLY A 104 -42.37 8.18 16.79
C GLY A 104 -43.07 8.45 18.12
N SER A 105 -43.82 7.45 18.59
CA SER A 105 -44.65 7.41 19.80
C SER A 105 -45.76 8.49 19.90
N GLY A 106 -47.01 8.10 19.59
CA GLY A 106 -48.21 8.82 20.06
C GLY A 106 -49.36 9.02 19.07
N ARG A 107 -49.19 8.71 17.78
CA ARG A 107 -50.28 8.72 16.79
C ARG A 107 -50.25 7.46 15.92
N PRO A 108 -51.41 6.91 15.51
CA PRO A 108 -51.44 5.80 14.57
C PRO A 108 -50.80 6.23 13.24
N VAL A 109 -49.84 5.44 12.77
CA VAL A 109 -49.33 5.51 11.40
C VAL A 109 -50.52 5.24 10.47
N PRO A 110 -50.73 6.01 9.38
CA PRO A 110 -51.85 5.78 8.47
C PRO A 110 -51.84 4.35 7.96
N GLU A 111 -53.02 3.80 7.68
CA GLU A 111 -53.19 2.45 7.12
C GLU A 111 -52.40 2.24 5.81
N ALA A 112 -52.10 3.35 5.09
CA ALA A 112 -51.26 3.37 3.89
C ALA A 112 -49.75 3.17 4.14
N LEU A 113 -49.25 3.20 5.38
CA LEU A 113 -47.84 3.02 5.73
C LEU A 113 -47.65 1.75 6.59
N VAL A 114 -47.33 0.63 5.93
CA VAL A 114 -47.03 -0.66 6.59
C VAL A 114 -45.58 -0.71 7.10
N LEU A 115 -45.38 -0.44 8.39
CA LEU A 115 -44.03 -0.52 8.98
C LEU A 115 -43.47 -1.96 8.99
N PRO A 116 -42.14 -2.14 8.85
CA PRO A 116 -41.51 -3.46 8.98
C PRO A 116 -41.87 -4.14 10.31
N VAL A 117 -42.17 -5.44 10.27
CA VAL A 117 -42.40 -6.29 11.45
C VAL A 117 -41.05 -6.82 11.94
N VAL A 118 -40.23 -5.93 12.50
CA VAL A 118 -38.91 -6.22 13.06
C VAL A 118 -38.70 -5.45 14.37
N GLU A 119 -37.92 -6.03 15.27
CA GLU A 119 -37.49 -5.37 16.51
C GLU A 119 -36.31 -4.43 16.22
N SER A 120 -36.62 -3.23 15.73
CA SER A 120 -35.64 -2.16 15.52
C SER A 120 -36.26 -0.80 15.77
N GLU A 121 -35.58 0.03 16.57
CA GLU A 121 -35.95 1.43 16.80
C GLU A 121 -35.72 2.30 15.56
N GLU A 122 -34.93 1.82 14.61
CA GLU A 122 -34.54 2.54 13.39
C GLU A 122 -35.35 2.10 12.17
N ALA A 123 -36.35 1.23 12.36
CA ALA A 123 -37.26 0.79 11.29
C ALA A 123 -38.22 1.90 10.87
N TYR A 124 -38.40 2.06 9.55
CA TYR A 124 -39.28 3.07 8.97
C TYR A 124 -39.94 2.58 7.68
N ALA A 125 -40.99 3.30 7.26
CA ALA A 125 -41.57 3.18 5.94
C ALA A 125 -41.68 4.56 5.29
N LEU A 126 -41.54 4.59 3.96
CA LEU A 126 -41.67 5.79 3.15
C LEU A 126 -42.53 5.47 1.92
N SER A 127 -43.54 6.28 1.64
CA SER A 127 -44.42 6.15 0.47
C SER A 127 -44.42 7.44 -0.32
N VAL A 128 -44.10 7.36 -1.60
CA VAL A 128 -44.22 8.43 -2.60
C VAL A 128 -45.35 8.06 -3.54
N THR A 129 -46.44 8.82 -3.52
CA THR A 129 -47.53 8.73 -4.49
C THR A 129 -47.58 10.02 -5.32
N PRO A 130 -48.30 10.06 -6.47
CA PRO A 130 -48.44 11.30 -7.23
C PRO A 130 -48.99 12.49 -6.42
N GLU A 131 -49.75 12.22 -5.36
CA GLU A 131 -50.41 13.22 -4.53
C GLU A 131 -49.57 13.66 -3.32
N ARG A 132 -48.77 12.77 -2.72
CA ARG A 132 -48.09 13.06 -1.44
C ARG A 132 -46.88 12.15 -1.17
N VAL A 133 -46.02 12.61 -0.25
CA VAL A 133 -44.94 11.81 0.34
C VAL A 133 -45.21 11.61 1.83
N LEU A 134 -45.22 10.36 2.27
CA LEU A 134 -45.41 9.98 3.67
C LEU A 134 -44.16 9.31 4.22
N ILE A 135 -43.71 9.70 5.41
CA ILE A 135 -42.60 9.06 6.13
C ILE A 135 -43.07 8.73 7.54
N GLY A 136 -42.96 7.48 7.97
CA GLY A 136 -43.39 7.05 9.29
C GLY A 136 -42.43 6.04 9.92
N ALA A 137 -42.39 6.05 11.26
CA ALA A 137 -41.60 5.12 12.07
C ALA A 137 -42.22 4.95 13.46
N ARG A 138 -41.86 3.87 14.18
CA ARG A 138 -42.29 3.67 15.58
C ARG A 138 -41.55 4.60 16.56
N HIS A 139 -40.29 4.90 16.26
CA HIS A 139 -39.42 5.72 17.09
C HIS A 139 -38.79 6.86 16.28
N VAL A 140 -38.32 7.88 16.99
CA VAL A 140 -37.66 9.05 16.39
C VAL A 140 -36.44 8.69 15.54
N GLN A 141 -35.68 7.66 15.93
CA GLN A 141 -34.50 7.22 15.18
C GLN A 141 -34.88 6.72 13.79
N GLY A 142 -35.92 5.87 13.69
CA GLY A 142 -36.46 5.45 12.41
C GLY A 142 -36.98 6.61 11.56
N LEU A 143 -37.63 7.61 12.17
CA LEU A 143 -38.09 8.80 11.45
C LEU A 143 -36.90 9.56 10.84
N LEU A 144 -35.82 9.76 11.60
CA LEU A 144 -34.60 10.38 11.09
C LEU A 144 -34.04 9.58 9.92
N ARG A 145 -33.96 8.24 9.99
CA ARG A 145 -33.48 7.42 8.86
C ARG A 145 -34.36 7.53 7.62
N GLY A 146 -35.69 7.54 7.80
CA GLY A 146 -36.63 7.74 6.70
C GLY A 146 -36.51 9.11 6.04
N VAL A 147 -36.28 10.15 6.84
CA VAL A 147 -35.98 11.50 6.34
C VAL A 147 -34.67 11.53 5.55
N GLN A 148 -33.62 10.85 5.99
CA GLN A 148 -32.37 10.78 5.21
C GLN A 148 -32.58 10.09 3.86
N THR A 149 -33.37 9.00 3.81
CA THR A 149 -33.75 8.36 2.54
C THR A 149 -34.50 9.33 1.63
N ALA A 150 -35.46 10.09 2.17
CA ALA A 150 -36.17 11.11 1.40
C ALA A 150 -35.25 12.22 0.88
N ARG A 151 -34.26 12.65 1.67
CA ARG A 151 -33.27 13.64 1.22
C ARG A 151 -32.46 13.13 0.04
N GLN A 152 -31.98 11.88 0.10
CA GLN A 152 -31.26 11.27 -1.02
C GLN A 152 -32.15 11.05 -2.25
N LEU A 153 -33.44 10.74 -2.07
CA LEU A 153 -34.40 10.72 -3.18
C LEU A 153 -34.49 12.08 -3.86
N VAL A 154 -34.66 13.16 -3.10
CA VAL A 154 -34.71 14.54 -3.63
C VAL A 154 -33.41 14.89 -4.37
N ARG A 155 -32.26 14.63 -3.75
CA ARG A 155 -30.95 14.99 -4.31
C ARG A 155 -30.61 14.23 -5.57
N ALA A 156 -30.78 12.90 -5.55
CA ALA A 156 -30.17 12.02 -6.53
C ALA A 156 -31.19 11.32 -7.45
N ASN A 157 -32.50 11.47 -7.24
CA ASN A 157 -33.52 10.68 -7.94
C ASN A 157 -34.68 11.50 -8.53
N VAL A 158 -34.67 12.82 -8.39
CA VAL A 158 -35.63 13.69 -9.09
C VAL A 158 -35.32 13.73 -10.58
N GLN A 159 -36.34 13.50 -11.41
CA GLN A 159 -36.27 13.63 -12.87
C GLN A 159 -37.12 14.83 -13.29
N GLY A 160 -36.50 15.84 -13.91
CA GLY A 160 -37.17 17.12 -14.16
C GLY A 160 -37.53 17.81 -12.84
N ASP A 161 -38.81 17.84 -12.50
CA ASP A 161 -39.39 18.40 -11.27
C ASP A 161 -40.12 17.35 -10.41
N ALA A 162 -39.96 16.05 -10.70
CA ALA A 162 -40.74 15.00 -10.07
C ALA A 162 -39.91 13.83 -9.52
N LEU A 163 -40.36 13.29 -8.38
CA LEU A 163 -39.86 12.05 -7.80
C LEU A 163 -40.67 10.85 -8.36
N PRO A 164 -40.03 9.71 -8.65
CA PRO A 164 -40.77 8.51 -8.99
C PRO A 164 -41.63 8.03 -7.82
N ALA A 165 -42.86 7.60 -8.11
CA ALA A 165 -43.72 6.96 -7.12
C ALA A 165 -43.11 5.62 -6.67
N LEU A 166 -43.06 5.40 -5.36
CA LEU A 166 -42.41 4.23 -4.77
C LEU A 166 -42.83 4.00 -3.33
N TYR A 167 -42.55 2.81 -2.83
CA TYR A 167 -42.69 2.43 -1.45
C TYR A 167 -41.40 1.82 -0.92
N VAL A 168 -40.97 2.25 0.26
CA VAL A 168 -39.78 1.74 0.98
C VAL A 168 -40.20 1.22 2.34
N SER A 169 -39.69 0.04 2.69
CA SER A 169 -39.78 -0.57 4.03
C SER A 169 -38.37 -1.03 4.42
N ASP A 170 -37.79 -0.46 5.48
CA ASP A 170 -36.34 -0.52 5.69
C ASP A 170 -35.93 -0.46 7.17
N TRP A 171 -34.80 -1.08 7.50
CA TRP A 171 -34.23 -1.23 8.84
C TRP A 171 -32.75 -1.63 8.76
N PRO A 172 -31.90 -1.35 9.77
CA PRO A 172 -30.49 -1.75 9.75
C PRO A 172 -30.28 -3.24 10.05
N SER A 173 -29.19 -3.82 9.51
CA SER A 173 -28.69 -5.14 9.89
C SER A 173 -27.84 -5.12 11.17
N LEU A 174 -27.02 -4.09 11.38
CA LEU A 174 -26.20 -3.93 12.59
C LEU A 174 -26.71 -2.77 13.46
N ARG A 175 -26.75 -2.96 14.79
CA ARG A 175 -27.27 -1.97 15.74
C ARG A 175 -26.36 -0.74 15.84
N HIS A 176 -25.07 -0.94 16.05
CA HIS A 176 -24.09 0.15 16.10
C HIS A 176 -23.34 0.25 14.78
N ARG A 177 -23.38 1.43 14.16
CA ARG A 177 -22.77 1.71 12.86
C ARG A 177 -21.91 2.95 13.04
N GLY A 178 -20.66 2.69 13.39
CA GLY A 178 -19.68 3.67 13.80
C GLY A 178 -18.61 3.91 12.77
N PHE A 179 -18.08 5.12 12.79
CA PHE A 179 -16.83 5.47 12.13
C PHE A 179 -16.00 6.36 13.05
N GLN A 180 -14.72 6.45 12.75
CA GLN A 180 -13.73 7.14 13.56
C GLN A 180 -13.03 8.24 12.76
N ASP A 181 -12.60 9.30 13.44
CA ASP A 181 -11.59 10.26 12.97
C ASP A 181 -10.36 10.20 13.90
N ASP A 182 -9.15 10.15 13.34
CA ASP A 182 -7.89 10.11 14.11
C ASP A 182 -7.30 11.51 14.27
N ILE A 183 -7.44 12.06 15.47
CA ILE A 183 -6.97 13.42 15.77
C ILE A 183 -5.64 13.42 16.53
N THR A 184 -4.85 12.34 16.47
CA THR A 184 -3.69 12.11 17.35
C THR A 184 -2.32 12.09 16.64
N ARG A 185 -2.28 11.79 15.34
CA ARG A 185 -1.02 11.52 14.62
C ARG A 185 -0.37 12.75 13.98
N GLY A 186 -1.10 13.85 13.89
CA GLY A 186 -0.65 15.09 13.29
C GLY A 186 -1.85 15.98 13.00
N PRO A 187 -2.69 15.58 12.03
CA PRO A 187 -4.01 16.20 11.81
C PRO A 187 -4.80 16.25 13.11
N SER A 188 -5.56 17.33 13.25
CA SER A 188 -6.40 17.60 14.41
C SER A 188 -7.59 18.40 13.92
N SER A 189 -8.70 17.71 13.69
CA SER A 189 -9.87 18.28 13.06
C SER A 189 -10.43 19.48 13.85
N LEU A 190 -10.87 20.50 13.12
CA LEU A 190 -11.63 21.61 13.68
C LEU A 190 -12.99 21.11 14.18
N LEU A 191 -13.57 21.75 15.19
CA LEU A 191 -14.92 21.40 15.67
C LEU A 191 -15.95 21.37 14.52
N LYS A 192 -15.94 22.36 13.64
CA LYS A 192 -16.85 22.42 12.47
C LYS A 192 -16.66 21.23 11.52
N THR A 193 -15.46 20.67 11.45
CA THR A 193 -15.14 19.49 10.63
C THR A 193 -15.77 18.26 11.26
N LEU A 194 -15.54 18.05 12.57
CA LEU A 194 -16.15 16.96 13.34
C LEU A 194 -17.69 17.02 13.31
N GLU A 195 -18.29 18.21 13.42
CA GLU A 195 -19.73 18.40 13.28
C GLU A 195 -20.23 18.04 11.88
N ARG A 196 -19.50 18.43 10.84
CA ARG A 196 -19.82 18.05 9.45
C ARG A 196 -19.74 16.54 9.27
N GLU A 197 -18.74 15.89 9.85
CA GLU A 197 -18.59 14.43 9.82
C GLU A 197 -19.77 13.73 10.46
N VAL A 198 -20.17 14.14 11.65
CA VAL A 198 -21.37 13.62 12.30
C VAL A 198 -22.61 13.80 11.42
N ALA A 199 -22.80 14.98 10.82
CA ALA A 199 -23.95 15.25 9.97
C ALA A 199 -23.98 14.37 8.70
N LEU A 200 -22.84 14.24 8.00
CA LEU A 200 -22.71 13.40 6.81
C LEU A 200 -22.83 11.90 7.14
N GLY A 201 -22.22 11.45 8.23
CA GLY A 201 -22.36 10.08 8.72
C GLY A 201 -23.83 9.75 9.03
N ALA A 202 -24.54 10.64 9.72
CA ALA A 202 -25.95 10.48 10.04
C ALA A 202 -26.84 10.46 8.79
N GLU A 203 -26.50 11.24 7.75
CA GLU A 203 -27.16 11.20 6.45
C GLU A 203 -27.03 9.83 5.76
N MET A 204 -25.91 9.15 5.99
CA MET A 204 -25.65 7.78 5.54
C MET A 204 -26.10 6.74 6.57
N LYS A 205 -26.94 7.14 7.53
CA LYS A 205 -27.54 6.27 8.56
C LYS A 205 -26.53 5.64 9.54
N MET A 206 -25.32 6.19 9.67
CA MET A 206 -24.45 5.94 10.82
C MET A 206 -25.09 6.53 12.09
N ASN A 207 -24.84 5.90 13.24
CA ASN A 207 -25.41 6.33 14.52
C ASN A 207 -24.38 6.41 15.64
N VAL A 208 -23.10 6.18 15.33
CA VAL A 208 -22.00 6.27 16.28
C VAL A 208 -20.84 7.01 15.60
N PHE A 209 -20.18 7.89 16.34
CA PHE A 209 -18.93 8.53 15.96
C PHE A 209 -17.94 8.43 17.11
N THR A 210 -16.64 8.36 16.81
CA THR A 210 -15.59 8.47 17.81
C THR A 210 -14.42 9.26 17.22
N TYR A 211 -13.79 10.09 18.05
CA TYR A 211 -12.42 10.50 17.78
C TYR A 211 -11.46 9.43 18.32
N TYR A 212 -10.27 9.28 17.74
CA TYR A 212 -9.16 8.55 18.36
C TYR A 212 -8.27 9.53 19.12
N MET A 213 -7.98 9.24 20.38
CA MET A 213 -7.25 10.15 21.24
C MET A 213 -6.24 9.43 22.13
N GLU A 214 -4.96 9.81 21.99
CA GLU A 214 -3.92 9.49 22.98
C GLU A 214 -3.67 10.64 23.93
N HIS A 215 -3.42 11.83 23.37
CA HIS A 215 -2.94 12.97 24.14
C HIS A 215 -3.55 14.32 23.71
N GLN A 216 -4.27 14.39 22.59
CA GLN A 216 -4.76 15.65 21.99
C GLN A 216 -6.05 16.18 22.64
N TYR A 217 -6.03 16.33 23.96
CA TYR A 217 -7.09 16.95 24.75
C TYR A 217 -6.52 17.99 25.71
N ALA A 218 -7.25 19.10 25.89
CA ALA A 218 -6.83 20.20 26.75
C ALA A 218 -7.17 19.90 28.23
N PHE A 219 -6.43 18.96 28.83
CA PHE A 219 -6.59 18.58 30.23
C PHE A 219 -6.23 19.74 31.17
N SER A 220 -7.15 20.12 32.05
CA SER A 220 -6.93 21.14 33.07
C SER A 220 -6.03 20.64 34.20
N LYS A 221 -6.13 19.35 34.56
CA LYS A 221 -5.29 18.74 35.61
C LYS A 221 -3.87 18.44 35.13
N HIS A 222 -3.72 18.17 33.84
CA HIS A 222 -2.47 17.74 33.20
C HIS A 222 -2.18 18.56 31.92
N PRO A 223 -2.00 19.90 32.03
CA PRO A 223 -1.95 20.81 30.87
C PRO A 223 -0.76 20.58 29.95
N VAL A 224 0.27 19.87 30.40
CA VAL A 224 1.47 19.57 29.60
C VAL A 224 1.24 18.45 28.57
N ILE A 225 0.16 17.66 28.71
CA ILE A 225 -0.13 16.50 27.84
C ILE A 225 -0.59 16.93 26.44
N GLY A 226 -1.56 17.83 26.39
CA GLY A 226 -2.17 18.29 25.13
C GLY A 226 -1.30 19.32 24.42
N PRO A 227 -1.08 19.20 23.09
CA PRO A 227 -0.39 20.25 22.34
C PRO A 227 -1.24 21.52 22.28
N GLU A 228 -0.58 22.67 22.36
CA GLU A 228 -1.15 23.97 22.02
C GLU A 228 -1.63 23.97 20.57
N ASP A 229 -2.78 24.61 20.30
CA ASP A 229 -3.42 24.70 18.98
C ASP A 229 -3.69 23.35 18.28
N GLY A 230 -3.66 22.23 19.01
CA GLY A 230 -3.93 20.88 18.48
C GLY A 230 -4.78 20.02 19.41
N SER A 231 -5.22 20.54 20.55
CA SER A 231 -6.00 19.79 21.52
C SER A 231 -7.50 20.05 21.35
N LEU A 232 -8.33 19.01 21.45
CA LEU A 232 -9.76 19.15 21.64
C LEU A 232 -10.05 19.72 23.03
N THR A 233 -10.82 20.79 23.12
CA THR A 233 -11.15 21.43 24.40
C THR A 233 -12.41 20.80 25.02
N PRO A 234 -12.60 20.92 26.35
CA PRO A 234 -13.84 20.50 27.01
C PRO A 234 -15.10 21.17 26.40
N ASP A 235 -14.99 22.45 26.02
CA ASP A 235 -16.11 23.20 25.42
C ASP A 235 -16.43 22.70 24.01
N GLU A 236 -15.41 22.43 23.19
CA GLU A 236 -15.60 21.82 21.87
C GLU A 236 -16.22 20.41 21.99
N LEU A 237 -15.78 19.60 22.95
CA LEU A 237 -16.34 18.27 23.17
C LEU A 237 -17.82 18.34 23.59
N ARG A 238 -18.20 19.25 24.50
CA ARG A 238 -19.61 19.46 24.88
C ARG A 238 -20.45 19.91 23.69
N GLN A 239 -19.91 20.80 22.85
CA GLN A 239 -20.59 21.27 21.64
C GLN A 239 -20.79 20.14 20.64
N LEU A 240 -19.75 19.32 20.37
CA LEU A 240 -19.84 18.17 19.47
C LEU A 240 -20.88 17.16 19.94
N VAL A 241 -20.90 16.83 21.24
CA VAL A 241 -21.89 15.92 21.84
C VAL A 241 -23.31 16.46 21.66
N ALA A 242 -23.53 17.74 21.97
CA ALA A 242 -24.85 18.37 21.80
C ALA A 242 -25.28 18.43 20.33
N PHE A 243 -24.33 18.68 19.42
CA PHE A 243 -24.56 18.65 17.98
C PHE A 243 -25.01 17.26 17.52
N ALA A 244 -24.26 16.23 17.88
CA ALA A 244 -24.50 14.84 17.46
C ALA A 244 -25.81 14.25 17.96
N ALA A 245 -26.21 14.60 19.18
CA ALA A 245 -27.48 14.14 19.76
C ALA A 245 -28.70 14.51 18.90
N ARG A 246 -28.67 15.67 18.22
CA ARG A 246 -29.78 16.10 17.32
C ARG A 246 -29.92 15.18 16.11
N TYR A 247 -28.81 14.62 15.62
CA TYR A 247 -28.76 13.69 14.49
C TYR A 247 -29.04 12.24 14.88
N GLY A 248 -29.32 11.97 16.17
CA GLY A 248 -29.43 10.60 16.67
C GLY A 248 -28.12 9.83 16.52
N THR A 249 -27.00 10.51 16.75
CA THR A 249 -25.64 9.97 16.72
C THR A 249 -25.02 10.08 18.10
N ASP A 250 -24.52 8.96 18.62
CA ASP A 250 -23.79 8.90 19.87
C ASP A 250 -22.30 9.12 19.66
N ILE A 251 -21.65 9.79 20.61
CA ILE A 251 -20.19 9.95 20.64
C ILE A 251 -19.60 8.93 21.63
N ILE A 252 -18.80 7.99 21.13
CA ILE A 252 -18.01 7.10 21.98
C ILE A 252 -16.83 7.90 22.55
N GLY A 253 -16.67 7.85 23.88
CA GLY A 253 -15.45 8.33 24.51
C GLY A 253 -14.28 7.42 24.18
N CYS A 254 -13.13 8.00 23.86
CA CYS A 254 -11.95 7.25 23.47
C CYS A 254 -10.73 7.88 24.11
N GLN A 255 -9.99 7.12 24.92
CA GLN A 255 -8.75 7.56 25.53
C GLN A 255 -7.80 6.37 25.61
N GLN A 256 -6.65 6.45 24.95
CA GLN A 256 -5.61 5.44 25.13
C GLN A 256 -5.23 5.38 26.60
N SER A 257 -5.19 4.17 27.13
CA SER A 257 -5.03 3.88 28.55
C SER A 257 -3.89 2.91 28.87
N PHE A 258 -3.11 2.46 27.88
CA PHE A 258 -1.97 1.56 28.14
C PHE A 258 -0.80 1.70 27.15
N GLY A 259 -1.02 1.33 25.88
CA GLY A 259 -0.05 1.47 24.78
C GLY A 259 -0.13 2.85 24.13
N HIS A 260 0.82 3.17 23.25
CA HIS A 260 0.91 4.46 22.56
C HIS A 260 1.03 5.71 23.46
N PHE A 261 1.54 5.54 24.67
CA PHE A 261 1.73 6.63 25.64
C PHE A 261 2.96 7.52 25.33
N TYR A 262 3.57 7.43 24.15
CA TYR A 262 4.84 8.12 23.82
C TYR A 262 4.80 9.62 24.09
N HIS A 263 3.68 10.27 23.74
CA HIS A 263 3.53 11.72 23.89
C HIS A 263 3.27 12.16 25.32
N ILE A 264 2.68 11.31 26.17
CA ILE A 264 2.51 11.58 27.60
C ILE A 264 3.82 11.26 28.33
N LEU A 265 4.33 10.04 28.15
CA LEU A 265 5.46 9.54 28.92
C LEU A 265 6.77 10.22 28.58
N LYS A 266 6.92 10.91 27.43
CA LYS A 266 8.14 11.70 27.14
C LYS A 266 8.40 12.82 28.16
N HIS A 267 7.36 13.35 28.80
CA HIS A 267 7.47 14.42 29.78
C HIS A 267 8.11 13.90 31.08
N LYS A 268 8.94 14.74 31.71
CA LYS A 268 9.71 14.36 32.90
C LYS A 268 8.79 13.99 34.08
N GLU A 269 7.66 14.67 34.21
CA GLU A 269 6.67 14.49 35.27
C GLU A 269 6.09 13.06 35.29
N TYR A 270 5.90 12.44 34.12
CA TYR A 270 5.36 11.09 33.99
C TYR A 270 6.42 10.00 33.79
N ALA A 271 7.71 10.34 33.87
CA ALA A 271 8.79 9.38 33.61
C ALA A 271 8.78 8.17 34.57
N HIS A 272 8.30 8.38 35.80
CA HIS A 272 8.16 7.34 36.82
C HIS A 272 7.02 6.35 36.54
N LEU A 273 6.15 6.63 35.56
CA LEU A 273 5.03 5.77 35.16
C LEU A 273 5.35 4.87 33.96
N ARG A 274 6.61 4.85 33.49
CA ARG A 274 7.00 4.11 32.28
C ARG A 274 7.17 2.61 32.55
N GLU A 275 6.45 1.78 31.80
CA GLU A 275 6.88 0.39 31.57
C GLU A 275 8.00 0.36 30.51
N THR A 276 7.76 1.07 29.40
CA THR A 276 8.74 1.34 28.34
C THR A 276 8.59 2.80 27.89
N GLY A 277 9.20 3.20 26.77
CA GLY A 277 9.04 4.55 26.22
C GLY A 277 7.61 4.91 25.80
N GLY A 278 6.76 3.92 25.51
CA GLY A 278 5.38 4.13 25.05
C GLY A 278 4.33 3.28 25.74
N ILE A 279 4.67 2.58 26.83
CA ILE A 279 3.74 1.74 27.58
C ILE A 279 3.67 2.27 29.03
N LEU A 280 2.46 2.52 29.52
CA LEU A 280 2.20 2.89 30.91
C LEU A 280 2.45 1.70 31.84
N CYS A 281 3.03 1.92 33.01
CA CYS A 281 3.36 0.84 33.95
C CYS A 281 2.10 0.35 34.69
N PRO A 282 1.69 -0.92 34.53
CA PRO A 282 0.44 -1.41 35.13
C PRO A 282 0.60 -1.81 36.61
N THR A 283 1.83 -1.78 37.15
CA THR A 283 2.14 -2.24 38.51
C THR A 283 2.38 -1.10 39.51
N VAL A 284 2.11 0.16 39.12
CA VAL A 284 2.23 1.32 40.01
C VAL A 284 0.88 2.05 40.12
N GLU A 285 0.46 2.38 41.34
CA GLU A 285 -0.87 2.99 41.58
C GLU A 285 -1.01 4.38 40.94
N ALA A 286 0.09 5.12 40.84
CA ALA A 286 0.11 6.44 40.21
C ALA A 286 -0.30 6.40 38.72
N SER A 287 -0.15 5.26 38.03
CA SER A 287 -0.68 5.08 36.68
C SER A 287 -2.21 5.14 36.66
N TYR A 288 -2.86 4.50 37.63
CA TYR A 288 -4.32 4.50 37.74
C TYR A 288 -4.84 5.85 38.24
N GLN A 289 -4.06 6.58 39.05
CA GLN A 289 -4.40 7.96 39.41
C GLN A 289 -4.35 8.89 38.19
N LEU A 290 -3.34 8.73 37.32
CA LEU A 290 -3.29 9.47 36.05
C LEU A 290 -4.51 9.14 35.19
N LEU A 291 -4.80 7.86 34.95
CA LEU A 291 -5.97 7.45 34.15
C LEU A 291 -7.29 7.98 34.74
N ASP A 292 -7.45 7.95 36.06
CA ASP A 292 -8.61 8.53 36.74
C ASP A 292 -8.72 10.04 36.48
N ASP A 293 -7.62 10.78 36.55
CA ASP A 293 -7.62 12.20 36.23
C ASP A 293 -8.02 12.46 34.77
N LEU A 294 -7.49 11.71 33.81
CA LEU A 294 -7.84 11.86 32.40
C LEU A 294 -9.34 11.56 32.17
N TYR A 295 -9.85 10.46 32.73
CA TYR A 295 -11.26 10.09 32.60
C TYR A 295 -12.18 11.09 33.27
N SER A 296 -11.78 11.67 34.41
CA SER A 296 -12.61 12.63 35.15
C SER A 296 -12.95 13.90 34.36
N GLU A 297 -12.13 14.25 33.37
CA GLU A 297 -12.36 15.44 32.54
C GLU A 297 -13.18 15.13 31.28
N GLN A 298 -13.14 13.89 30.77
CA GLN A 298 -13.81 13.50 29.53
C GLN A 298 -15.12 12.74 29.75
N ALA A 299 -15.11 11.69 30.58
CA ALA A 299 -16.22 10.75 30.72
C ALA A 299 -17.55 11.42 31.15
N PRO A 300 -17.56 12.45 32.03
CA PRO A 300 -18.79 13.18 32.37
C PRO A 300 -19.40 13.99 31.21
N LEU A 301 -18.61 14.33 30.19
CA LEU A 301 -19.07 15.10 29.03
C LEU A 301 -19.74 14.23 27.96
N LEU A 302 -19.58 12.91 28.07
CA LEU A 302 -19.99 11.92 27.08
C LEU A 302 -21.18 11.14 27.64
N PRO A 303 -22.42 11.33 27.16
CA PRO A 303 -23.59 10.66 27.70
C PRO A 303 -23.68 9.17 27.30
N PHE A 304 -23.05 8.78 26.18
CA PHE A 304 -23.10 7.40 25.71
C PHE A 304 -22.53 6.42 26.74
N ALA A 305 -23.16 5.26 26.89
CA ALA A 305 -22.84 4.33 27.98
C ALA A 305 -21.48 3.63 27.81
N MET A 306 -20.95 3.57 26.59
CA MET A 306 -19.68 2.87 26.29
C MET A 306 -18.51 3.83 26.19
N PHE A 307 -17.33 3.40 26.63
CA PHE A 307 -16.08 4.15 26.57
C PHE A 307 -14.92 3.23 26.15
N ASN A 308 -14.22 3.60 25.08
CA ASN A 308 -13.08 2.87 24.53
C ASN A 308 -11.78 3.26 25.23
N VAL A 309 -11.14 2.27 25.86
CA VAL A 309 -9.85 2.44 26.54
C VAL A 309 -8.65 2.10 25.65
N CYS A 310 -8.92 1.64 24.43
CA CYS A 310 -7.98 1.17 23.43
C CYS A 310 -7.14 -0.01 23.93
N CYS A 311 -5.99 0.25 24.55
CA CYS A 311 -5.08 -0.74 25.15
C CYS A 311 -4.46 -1.76 24.16
N ASP A 312 -4.30 -1.39 22.89
CA ASP A 312 -3.63 -2.18 21.85
C ASP A 312 -2.10 -2.07 21.87
N GLU A 313 -1.42 -2.91 21.07
CA GLU A 313 0.00 -2.81 20.67
C GLU A 313 1.03 -2.63 21.80
N THR A 314 0.85 -3.34 22.92
CA THR A 314 1.75 -3.30 24.09
C THR A 314 3.05 -4.11 23.92
N HIS A 315 3.72 -3.94 22.77
CA HIS A 315 4.96 -4.63 22.44
C HIS A 315 6.10 -4.28 23.41
N GLY A 316 6.42 -5.21 24.31
CA GLY A 316 7.46 -5.05 25.32
C GLY A 316 6.96 -5.02 26.77
N LEU A 317 5.67 -5.20 27.00
CA LEU A 317 5.11 -5.44 28.34
C LEU A 317 5.84 -6.60 29.04
N GLY A 318 6.20 -6.40 30.31
CA GLY A 318 6.97 -7.38 31.10
C GLY A 318 8.48 -7.25 30.95
N ARG A 319 8.98 -6.30 30.15
CA ARG A 319 10.42 -6.00 30.04
C ARG A 319 10.87 -4.83 30.91
N GLY A 320 9.92 -4.11 31.50
CA GLY A 320 10.15 -2.98 32.41
C GLY A 320 9.88 -3.35 33.88
N PRO A 321 9.44 -2.39 34.71
CA PRO A 321 9.10 -2.61 36.11
C PRO A 321 8.10 -3.75 36.37
N SER A 322 7.22 -4.05 35.42
CA SER A 322 6.28 -5.17 35.54
C SER A 322 6.93 -6.56 35.38
N GLY A 323 8.23 -6.64 35.04
CA GLY A 323 8.90 -7.90 34.70
C GLY A 323 8.85 -8.97 35.80
N LYS A 324 8.93 -8.58 37.08
CA LYS A 324 8.74 -9.54 38.18
C LYS A 324 7.34 -10.14 38.16
N ARG A 325 6.31 -9.32 37.95
CA ARG A 325 4.92 -9.77 37.88
C ARG A 325 4.68 -10.64 36.64
N ALA A 326 5.25 -10.25 35.50
CA ALA A 326 5.18 -11.03 34.28
C ALA A 326 5.83 -12.43 34.43
N ALA A 327 6.91 -12.54 35.20
CA ALA A 327 7.51 -13.85 35.52
C ALA A 327 6.62 -14.73 36.42
N GLU A 328 5.78 -14.13 37.26
CA GLU A 328 4.88 -14.86 38.17
C GLU A 328 3.59 -15.35 37.49
N ILE A 329 2.96 -14.50 36.67
CA ILE A 329 1.60 -14.75 36.13
C ILE A 329 1.52 -14.69 34.59
N GLY A 330 2.65 -14.56 33.91
CA GLY A 330 2.72 -14.36 32.47
C GLY A 330 2.38 -12.92 32.04
N VAL A 331 2.83 -12.54 30.84
CA VAL A 331 2.53 -11.22 30.25
C VAL A 331 1.03 -11.04 30.01
N GLY A 332 0.34 -12.08 29.52
CA GLY A 332 -1.12 -12.06 29.35
C GLY A 332 -1.87 -11.85 30.68
N GLY A 333 -1.36 -12.43 31.78
CA GLY A 333 -1.91 -12.20 33.12
C GLY A 333 -1.71 -10.77 33.62
N VAL A 334 -0.57 -10.14 33.32
CA VAL A 334 -0.32 -8.71 33.61
C VAL A 334 -1.30 -7.83 32.83
N TYR A 335 -1.45 -8.10 31.53
CA TYR A 335 -2.39 -7.39 30.66
C TYR A 335 -3.84 -7.49 31.17
N ALA A 336 -4.32 -8.70 31.43
CA ALA A 336 -5.68 -8.92 31.94
C ALA A 336 -5.90 -8.29 33.33
N GLY A 337 -4.86 -8.27 34.19
CA GLY A 337 -4.88 -7.55 35.45
C GLY A 337 -5.08 -6.04 35.27
N HIS A 338 -4.41 -5.44 34.28
CA HIS A 338 -4.58 -4.03 33.95
C HIS A 338 -5.98 -3.72 33.41
N MET A 339 -6.52 -4.58 32.53
CA MET A 339 -7.88 -4.43 31.99
C MET A 339 -8.94 -4.42 33.08
N ARG A 340 -8.85 -5.33 34.07
CA ARG A 340 -9.79 -5.35 35.20
C ARG A 340 -9.74 -4.05 36.01
N ARG A 341 -8.54 -3.51 36.25
CA ARG A 341 -8.37 -2.26 36.99
C ARG A 341 -9.00 -1.06 36.29
N ILE A 342 -8.83 -0.96 34.97
CA ILE A 342 -9.46 0.11 34.17
C ILE A 342 -10.97 -0.09 34.10
N HIS A 343 -11.43 -1.33 33.89
CA HIS A 343 -12.84 -1.68 33.89
C HIS A 343 -13.53 -1.22 35.18
N ASP A 344 -12.97 -1.58 36.34
CA ASP A 344 -13.54 -1.23 37.64
C ASP A 344 -13.56 0.30 37.83
N LEU A 345 -12.49 1.00 37.39
CA LEU A 345 -12.43 2.45 37.44
C LEU A 345 -13.55 3.12 36.62
N LEU A 346 -13.77 2.68 35.37
CA LEU A 346 -14.83 3.19 34.49
C LEU A 346 -16.23 2.87 35.02
N LYS A 347 -16.43 1.64 35.46
CA LYS A 347 -17.73 1.16 35.94
C LYS A 347 -18.13 1.86 37.24
N ASP A 348 -17.25 1.83 38.23
CA ASP A 348 -17.58 2.24 39.59
C ASP A 348 -17.60 3.76 39.76
N LYS A 349 -16.72 4.50 39.07
CA LYS A 349 -16.65 5.98 39.19
C LYS A 349 -17.44 6.73 38.13
N TYR A 350 -17.51 6.21 36.91
CA TYR A 350 -18.05 6.94 35.76
C TYR A 350 -19.32 6.31 35.17
N GLY A 351 -19.74 5.14 35.67
CA GLY A 351 -20.91 4.42 35.16
C GLY A 351 -20.77 4.04 33.68
N LYS A 352 -19.54 3.83 33.21
CA LYS A 352 -19.23 3.50 31.81
C LYS A 352 -18.98 2.02 31.64
N ARG A 353 -19.48 1.49 30.53
CA ARG A 353 -19.17 0.15 30.03
C ARG A 353 -17.90 0.21 29.18
N MET A 354 -16.91 -0.60 29.54
CA MET A 354 -15.61 -0.59 28.86
C MET A 354 -15.70 -1.21 27.46
N MET A 355 -15.03 -0.57 26.49
CA MET A 355 -14.64 -1.16 25.21
C MET A 355 -13.12 -1.24 25.11
N MET A 356 -12.59 -2.26 24.46
CA MET A 356 -11.13 -2.42 24.27
C MET A 356 -10.80 -3.09 22.95
N TRP A 357 -9.61 -2.82 22.40
CA TRP A 357 -9.08 -3.55 21.26
C TRP A 357 -8.71 -4.99 21.64
N GLY A 358 -9.04 -5.93 20.77
CA GLY A 358 -8.91 -7.37 21.04
C GLY A 358 -7.56 -8.01 20.70
N ASP A 359 -6.64 -7.30 20.03
CA ASP A 359 -5.43 -7.87 19.42
C ASP A 359 -4.48 -8.52 20.43
N ILE A 360 -4.29 -7.91 21.60
CA ILE A 360 -3.36 -8.44 22.62
C ILE A 360 -3.96 -9.68 23.28
N ILE A 361 -5.23 -9.64 23.68
CA ILE A 361 -5.86 -10.76 24.38
C ILE A 361 -6.05 -11.99 23.47
N LEU A 362 -6.23 -11.79 22.15
CA LEU A 362 -6.24 -12.89 21.17
C LEU A 362 -4.91 -13.65 21.10
N ARG A 363 -3.79 -13.04 21.50
CA ARG A 363 -2.48 -13.72 21.62
C ARG A 363 -2.31 -14.48 22.94
N HIS A 364 -3.22 -14.26 23.89
CA HIS A 364 -3.26 -14.86 25.22
C HIS A 364 -4.65 -15.47 25.50
N PRO A 365 -5.15 -16.41 24.67
CA PRO A 365 -6.48 -16.96 24.82
C PRO A 365 -6.72 -17.61 26.20
N GLU A 366 -5.67 -18.11 26.86
CA GLU A 366 -5.71 -18.63 28.22
C GLU A 366 -6.12 -17.58 29.28
N ASN A 367 -5.95 -16.30 28.96
CA ASN A 367 -6.31 -15.18 29.84
C ASN A 367 -7.63 -14.51 29.46
N LEU A 368 -8.28 -14.89 28.35
CA LEU A 368 -9.51 -14.24 27.88
C LEU A 368 -10.64 -14.30 28.92
N ALA A 369 -10.77 -15.41 29.65
CA ALA A 369 -11.76 -15.58 30.72
C ALA A 369 -11.52 -14.67 31.95
N GLN A 370 -10.38 -13.96 32.00
CA GLN A 370 -10.05 -13.02 33.08
C GLN A 370 -10.51 -11.59 32.77
N ILE A 371 -10.93 -11.31 31.54
CA ILE A 371 -11.54 -10.03 31.18
C ILE A 371 -13.02 -10.04 31.62
N PRO A 372 -13.56 -8.95 32.17
CA PRO A 372 -14.98 -8.89 32.53
C PRO A 372 -15.87 -9.07 31.29
N THR A 373 -16.84 -9.98 31.36
CA THR A 373 -17.68 -10.38 30.20
C THR A 373 -18.62 -9.28 29.70
N ASP A 374 -18.89 -8.25 30.52
CA ASP A 374 -19.59 -7.04 30.09
C ASP A 374 -18.69 -6.07 29.31
N THR A 375 -17.41 -6.38 29.08
CA THR A 375 -16.55 -5.60 28.16
C THR A 375 -16.97 -5.83 26.72
N VAL A 376 -17.03 -4.77 25.91
CA VAL A 376 -17.26 -4.88 24.46
C VAL A 376 -15.92 -5.01 23.74
N MET A 377 -15.74 -6.11 23.01
CA MET A 377 -14.50 -6.38 22.28
C MET A 377 -14.49 -5.70 20.91
N LEU A 378 -13.42 -4.98 20.59
CA LEU A 378 -13.19 -4.37 19.28
C LEU A 378 -12.18 -5.22 18.50
N THR A 379 -12.65 -6.06 17.57
CA THR A 379 -11.76 -6.85 16.71
C THR A 379 -11.41 -6.07 15.46
N TRP A 380 -10.12 -5.78 15.27
CA TRP A 380 -9.63 -5.02 14.12
C TRP A 380 -8.81 -5.87 13.16
N GLY A 381 -8.72 -5.42 11.91
CA GLY A 381 -8.04 -6.12 10.82
C GLY A 381 -8.22 -5.36 9.52
N TYR A 382 -7.12 -4.99 8.87
CA TYR A 382 -7.10 -3.87 7.92
C TYR A 382 -6.72 -4.23 6.49
N GLN A 383 -6.17 -5.43 6.29
CA GLN A 383 -5.85 -5.93 4.96
C GLN A 383 -7.06 -6.61 4.33
N ALA A 384 -7.15 -6.58 3.00
CA ALA A 384 -8.13 -7.37 2.28
C ALA A 384 -7.93 -8.87 2.57
N ALA A 385 -8.99 -9.55 2.99
CA ALA A 385 -8.98 -10.99 3.25
C ALA A 385 -10.28 -11.62 2.78
N ALA A 386 -10.24 -12.90 2.41
CA ALA A 386 -11.44 -13.65 2.05
C ALA A 386 -12.37 -13.85 3.26
N SER A 387 -11.81 -13.96 4.47
CA SER A 387 -12.55 -14.10 5.73
C SER A 387 -11.76 -13.58 6.94
N PHE A 388 -12.50 -13.14 7.96
CA PHE A 388 -12.00 -12.66 9.25
C PHE A 388 -12.45 -13.52 10.44
N GLU A 389 -13.03 -14.70 10.21
CA GLU A 389 -13.58 -15.55 11.28
C GLU A 389 -12.56 -15.93 12.35
N HIS A 390 -11.28 -16.08 11.99
CA HIS A 390 -10.20 -16.46 12.92
C HIS A 390 -10.02 -15.49 14.10
N GLN A 391 -10.40 -14.22 13.95
CA GLN A 391 -10.31 -13.19 15.00
C GLN A 391 -11.69 -12.81 15.58
N ILE A 392 -12.78 -13.21 14.93
CA ILE A 392 -14.16 -13.02 15.41
C ILE A 392 -14.60 -14.16 16.34
N THR A 393 -14.40 -15.40 15.89
CA THR A 393 -14.92 -16.61 16.53
C THR A 393 -14.50 -16.74 18.00
N PRO A 394 -13.25 -16.44 18.40
CA PRO A 394 -12.85 -16.52 19.81
C PRO A 394 -13.71 -15.65 20.75
N PHE A 395 -14.13 -14.46 20.30
CA PHE A 395 -14.98 -13.57 21.10
C PHE A 395 -16.44 -14.03 21.12
N ALA A 396 -16.97 -14.41 19.95
CA ALA A 396 -18.34 -14.90 19.81
C ALA A 396 -18.58 -16.16 20.65
N GLU A 397 -17.68 -17.14 20.58
CA GLU A 397 -17.80 -18.41 21.33
C GLU A 397 -17.58 -18.22 22.84
N SER A 398 -16.84 -17.19 23.25
CA SER A 398 -16.59 -16.87 24.66
C SER A 398 -17.69 -16.01 25.29
N GLY A 399 -18.74 -15.65 24.54
CA GLY A 399 -19.90 -14.92 25.04
C GLY A 399 -19.69 -13.40 25.19
N TYR A 400 -18.66 -12.83 24.56
CA TYR A 400 -18.49 -11.38 24.52
C TYR A 400 -19.38 -10.75 23.46
N GLU A 401 -19.92 -9.57 23.76
CA GLU A 401 -20.39 -8.67 22.70
C GLU A 401 -19.18 -8.04 22.02
N PHE A 402 -19.24 -7.89 20.70
CA PHE A 402 -18.11 -7.37 19.92
C PHE A 402 -18.56 -6.51 18.74
N LEU A 403 -17.69 -5.59 18.33
CA LEU A 403 -17.77 -4.87 17.07
C LEU A 403 -16.63 -5.34 16.17
N VAL A 404 -16.93 -5.44 14.87
CA VAL A 404 -15.88 -5.57 13.85
C VAL A 404 -15.35 -4.19 13.48
N CYS A 405 -14.03 -4.08 13.32
CA CYS A 405 -13.34 -2.82 13.10
C CYS A 405 -12.49 -2.88 11.83
N PRO A 406 -13.12 -2.77 10.64
CA PRO A 406 -12.40 -2.66 9.38
C PRO A 406 -11.68 -1.30 9.27
N GLY A 407 -10.88 -1.14 8.22
CA GLY A 407 -10.13 0.10 7.97
C GLY A 407 -10.32 0.63 6.56
N VAL A 408 -10.37 1.95 6.42
CA VAL A 408 -10.46 2.62 5.10
C VAL A 408 -9.15 2.59 4.31
N SER A 409 -8.07 2.06 4.89
CA SER A 409 -6.75 1.94 4.25
C SER A 409 -6.15 3.28 3.76
N CYS A 410 -6.26 4.32 4.60
CA CYS A 410 -5.72 5.66 4.35
C CYS A 410 -4.31 5.91 4.93
N TRP A 411 -3.88 5.20 5.97
CA TRP A 411 -2.61 5.49 6.65
C TRP A 411 -1.41 5.34 5.72
N ASN A 412 -0.52 6.33 5.72
CA ASN A 412 0.65 6.38 4.86
C ASN A 412 0.32 6.36 3.36
N ARG A 413 -0.88 6.77 2.93
CA ARG A 413 -1.32 6.75 1.52
C ARG A 413 -1.76 8.14 1.06
N ILE A 414 -1.36 8.52 -0.16
CA ILE A 414 -1.78 9.79 -0.78
C ILE A 414 -3.32 9.90 -0.90
N LEU A 415 -3.97 8.79 -1.26
CA LEU A 415 -5.41 8.58 -1.19
C LEU A 415 -5.63 7.15 -0.68
N PRO A 416 -6.77 6.86 -0.03
CA PRO A 416 -7.09 5.52 0.44
C PRO A 416 -6.87 4.44 -0.63
N ASP A 417 -6.37 3.27 -0.23
CA ASP A 417 -6.39 2.08 -1.08
C ASP A 417 -7.83 1.56 -1.17
N PHE A 418 -8.60 2.15 -2.09
CA PHE A 418 -10.03 1.89 -2.24
C PHE A 418 -10.32 0.41 -2.54
N ALA A 419 -9.43 -0.30 -3.24
CA ALA A 419 -9.60 -1.73 -3.52
C ALA A 419 -9.46 -2.55 -2.23
N CYS A 420 -8.39 -2.31 -1.47
CA CYS A 420 -8.17 -2.95 -0.18
C CYS A 420 -9.32 -2.66 0.79
N ALA A 421 -9.67 -1.39 0.96
CA ALA A 421 -10.74 -0.93 1.85
C ALA A 421 -12.09 -1.57 1.48
N THR A 422 -12.45 -1.59 0.20
CA THR A 422 -13.73 -2.16 -0.26
C THR A 422 -13.85 -3.64 0.10
N THR A 423 -12.80 -4.42 -0.15
CA THR A 423 -12.81 -5.86 0.17
C THR A 423 -12.72 -6.11 1.67
N ASN A 424 -11.88 -5.36 2.39
CA ASN A 424 -11.74 -5.45 3.84
C ASN A 424 -13.07 -5.18 4.55
N ILE A 425 -13.65 -4.00 4.34
CA ILE A 425 -14.91 -3.57 4.96
C ILE A 425 -16.04 -4.55 4.65
N GLY A 426 -16.22 -4.89 3.36
CA GLY A 426 -17.31 -5.76 2.93
C GLY A 426 -17.25 -7.15 3.57
N ASN A 427 -16.09 -7.79 3.53
CA ASN A 427 -15.93 -9.15 4.06
C ASN A 427 -15.91 -9.20 5.59
N PHE A 428 -15.35 -8.19 6.25
CA PHE A 428 -15.30 -8.16 7.72
C PHE A 428 -16.69 -7.89 8.32
N VAL A 429 -17.48 -6.98 7.73
CA VAL A 429 -18.87 -6.74 8.13
C VAL A 429 -19.75 -7.96 7.87
N ARG A 430 -19.58 -8.64 6.74
CA ARG A 430 -20.29 -9.89 6.42
C ARG A 430 -20.03 -10.95 7.49
N ASP A 431 -18.77 -11.20 7.82
CA ASP A 431 -18.39 -12.22 8.79
C ASP A 431 -18.82 -11.82 10.22
N GLY A 432 -18.73 -10.53 10.57
CA GLY A 432 -19.24 -10.01 11.83
C GLY A 432 -20.74 -10.23 11.99
N ALA A 433 -21.53 -9.86 10.99
CA ALA A 433 -22.97 -10.06 10.98
C ALA A 433 -23.35 -11.54 11.09
N LYS A 434 -22.61 -12.44 10.42
CA LYS A 434 -22.79 -13.90 10.50
C LYS A 434 -22.65 -14.42 11.93
N HIS A 435 -21.73 -13.86 12.72
CA HIS A 435 -21.39 -14.30 14.08
C HIS A 435 -22.02 -13.44 15.19
N GLY A 436 -22.98 -12.59 14.85
CA GLY A 436 -23.74 -11.82 15.85
C GLY A 436 -23.02 -10.59 16.40
N ALA A 437 -22.13 -9.96 15.62
CA ALA A 437 -21.55 -8.67 15.99
C ALA A 437 -22.66 -7.67 16.31
N ILE A 438 -22.51 -6.94 17.43
CA ILE A 438 -23.50 -5.91 17.81
C ILE A 438 -23.34 -4.64 16.97
N GLY A 439 -22.24 -4.52 16.24
CA GLY A 439 -21.98 -3.38 15.39
C GLY A 439 -20.67 -3.45 14.62
N MET A 440 -20.37 -2.32 13.98
CA MET A 440 -19.11 -2.07 13.28
C MET A 440 -18.60 -0.68 13.64
N LEU A 441 -17.28 -0.56 13.77
CA LEU A 441 -16.58 0.72 13.92
C LEU A 441 -15.49 0.82 12.84
N ASN A 442 -15.76 1.56 11.77
CA ASN A 442 -14.80 1.72 10.67
C ASN A 442 -13.70 2.70 11.06
N THR A 443 -12.44 2.30 10.89
CA THR A 443 -11.27 3.06 11.36
C THR A 443 -10.61 3.85 10.23
N THR A 444 -10.18 5.07 10.55
CA THR A 444 -9.35 5.92 9.70
C THR A 444 -8.14 6.36 10.51
N TRP A 445 -6.93 5.99 10.06
CA TRP A 445 -5.68 6.24 10.79
C TRP A 445 -4.77 7.19 10.02
N ASP A 446 -4.05 8.03 10.75
CA ASP A 446 -3.22 9.11 10.20
C ASP A 446 -1.72 8.95 10.48
N ASP A 447 -1.21 7.71 10.51
CA ASP A 447 0.15 7.35 10.95
C ASP A 447 1.31 8.16 10.36
N ASP A 448 1.18 8.75 9.17
CA ASP A 448 2.21 9.57 8.52
C ASP A 448 2.22 11.04 8.95
N GLY A 449 1.16 11.45 9.66
CA GLY A 449 0.92 12.78 10.20
C GLY A 449 0.58 13.83 9.13
N GLU A 450 0.14 13.43 7.93
CA GLU A 450 -0.14 14.37 6.83
C GLU A 450 -1.44 14.12 6.04
N ASN A 451 -2.18 13.06 6.40
CA ASN A 451 -3.47 12.72 5.83
C ASN A 451 -4.56 13.78 6.04
N PHE A 452 -5.58 13.73 5.19
CA PHE A 452 -6.83 14.46 5.34
C PHE A 452 -7.97 13.47 5.56
N PHE A 453 -9.00 13.85 6.31
CA PHE A 453 -10.18 13.03 6.51
C PHE A 453 -11.08 12.98 5.28
N ALA A 454 -11.22 14.09 4.53
CA ALA A 454 -12.17 14.18 3.42
C ALA A 454 -12.07 13.05 2.36
N PRO A 455 -10.89 12.57 1.94
CA PRO A 455 -10.76 11.42 1.05
C PRO A 455 -11.34 10.09 1.58
N ASN A 456 -11.55 9.98 2.89
CA ASN A 456 -12.01 8.75 3.55
C ASN A 456 -13.52 8.49 3.36
N TRP A 457 -14.28 9.49 2.88
CA TRP A 457 -15.74 9.39 2.73
C TRP A 457 -16.20 8.24 1.83
N HIS A 458 -15.42 7.82 0.81
CA HIS A 458 -15.77 6.63 0.03
C HIS A 458 -15.83 5.37 0.91
N GLY A 459 -14.77 5.11 1.69
CA GLY A 459 -14.70 3.97 2.61
C GLY A 459 -15.71 4.07 3.76
N VAL A 460 -15.93 5.27 4.30
CA VAL A 460 -16.96 5.50 5.34
C VAL A 460 -18.35 5.19 4.80
N LEU A 461 -18.73 5.68 3.62
CA LEU A 461 -20.04 5.39 3.01
C LEU A 461 -20.18 3.92 2.62
N TRP A 462 -19.10 3.27 2.16
CA TRP A 462 -19.12 1.84 1.87
C TRP A 462 -19.39 1.02 3.14
N SER A 463 -18.80 1.43 4.26
CA SER A 463 -19.06 0.79 5.55
C SER A 463 -20.50 1.01 6.04
N ALA A 464 -21.09 2.18 5.78
CA ALA A 464 -22.51 2.44 6.06
C ALA A 464 -23.43 1.50 5.26
N GLU A 465 -23.17 1.36 3.95
CA GLU A 465 -23.88 0.42 3.08
C GLU A 465 -23.76 -1.02 3.59
N CYS A 466 -22.53 -1.46 3.89
CA CYS A 466 -22.27 -2.81 4.38
C CYS A 466 -22.96 -3.09 5.72
N ALA A 467 -22.89 -2.18 6.70
CA ALA A 467 -23.46 -2.40 8.02
C ALA A 467 -24.99 -2.28 8.05
N TRP A 468 -25.57 -1.50 7.14
CA TRP A 468 -27.02 -1.48 6.95
C TRP A 468 -27.53 -2.76 6.30
N ASN A 469 -26.79 -3.31 5.32
CA ASN A 469 -27.22 -4.44 4.50
C ASN A 469 -26.59 -5.79 4.80
N ALA A 470 -25.69 -5.88 5.79
CA ALA A 470 -24.84 -7.06 6.02
C ALA A 470 -24.07 -7.48 4.75
N SER A 471 -23.52 -6.48 4.05
CA SER A 471 -22.66 -6.64 2.85
C SER A 471 -23.28 -7.41 1.68
N THR A 472 -24.59 -7.31 1.48
CA THR A 472 -25.26 -7.92 0.31
C THR A 472 -25.15 -7.09 -0.97
N THR A 473 -24.70 -5.84 -0.87
CA THR A 473 -24.56 -4.91 -1.99
C THR A 473 -23.25 -5.16 -2.74
N SER A 474 -23.27 -5.07 -4.09
CA SER A 474 -22.04 -5.15 -4.88
C SER A 474 -21.26 -3.82 -4.85
N PRO A 475 -19.92 -3.84 -4.84
CA PRO A 475 -19.11 -2.62 -4.93
C PRO A 475 -19.41 -1.78 -6.18
N LYS A 476 -19.69 -2.44 -7.31
CA LYS A 476 -20.04 -1.78 -8.57
C LYS A 476 -21.32 -0.96 -8.45
N ASP A 477 -22.35 -1.51 -7.82
CA ASP A 477 -23.60 -0.79 -7.60
C ASP A 477 -23.40 0.39 -6.67
N PHE A 478 -22.58 0.24 -5.62
CA PHE A 478 -22.21 1.34 -4.73
C PHE A 478 -21.49 2.47 -5.47
N ASN A 479 -20.44 2.18 -6.24
CA ASN A 479 -19.69 3.18 -7.00
C ASN A 479 -20.57 3.93 -8.01
N ARG A 480 -21.54 3.25 -8.64
CA ARG A 480 -22.50 3.90 -9.54
C ARG A 480 -23.37 4.95 -8.83
N ARG A 481 -23.64 4.80 -7.53
CA ARG A 481 -24.59 5.63 -6.78
C ARG A 481 -23.94 6.75 -5.97
N ILE A 482 -22.70 6.54 -5.49
CA ILE A 482 -22.07 7.40 -4.49
C ILE A 482 -21.94 8.85 -4.92
N GLY A 483 -21.57 9.15 -6.17
CA GLY A 483 -21.47 10.53 -6.63
C GLY A 483 -22.80 11.28 -6.57
N GLY A 484 -23.88 10.63 -7.00
CA GLY A 484 -25.23 11.20 -6.93
C GLY A 484 -25.69 11.42 -5.48
N VAL A 485 -25.35 10.51 -4.58
CA VAL A 485 -25.73 10.62 -3.17
C VAL A 485 -24.89 11.67 -2.42
N LEU A 486 -23.56 11.61 -2.53
CA LEU A 486 -22.66 12.48 -1.76
C LEU A 486 -22.59 13.91 -2.33
N PHE A 487 -22.66 14.05 -3.66
CA PHE A 487 -22.45 15.32 -4.34
C PHE A 487 -23.68 15.84 -5.09
N GLY A 488 -24.70 15.01 -5.34
CA GLY A 488 -25.82 15.39 -6.22
C GLY A 488 -25.45 15.44 -7.70
N GLU A 489 -24.31 14.85 -8.10
CA GLU A 489 -23.92 14.81 -9.51
C GLU A 489 -24.95 14.00 -10.33
N PRO A 490 -25.32 14.40 -11.56
CA PRO A 490 -26.25 13.65 -12.40
C PRO A 490 -25.62 12.39 -13.03
N GLY A 491 -24.30 12.42 -13.27
CA GLY A 491 -23.53 11.32 -13.82
C GLY A 491 -23.09 10.28 -12.78
N THR A 492 -21.99 9.59 -13.10
CA THR A 492 -21.29 8.63 -12.23
C THR A 492 -19.79 8.93 -12.17
N HIS A 493 -19.43 10.20 -12.36
CA HIS A 493 -18.05 10.65 -12.52
C HIS A 493 -17.23 10.34 -11.26
N PHE A 494 -17.75 10.63 -10.07
CA PHE A 494 -17.02 10.32 -8.84
C PHE A 494 -16.75 8.81 -8.68
N GLY A 495 -17.75 7.97 -8.95
CA GLY A 495 -17.59 6.51 -8.91
C GLY A 495 -16.53 6.00 -9.89
N GLN A 496 -16.55 6.51 -11.12
CA GLN A 496 -15.57 6.18 -12.17
C GLN A 496 -14.16 6.63 -11.79
N ALA A 497 -14.01 7.82 -11.19
CA ALA A 497 -12.73 8.29 -10.67
C ALA A 497 -12.18 7.34 -9.60
N ILE A 498 -13.01 6.88 -8.66
CA ILE A 498 -12.57 5.92 -7.64
C ILE A 498 -12.15 4.58 -8.25
N GLU A 499 -12.90 4.06 -9.23
CA GLU A 499 -12.53 2.81 -9.92
C GLU A 499 -11.17 2.92 -10.64
N LEU A 500 -10.88 4.07 -11.24
CA LEU A 500 -9.57 4.35 -11.84
C LEU A 500 -8.49 4.45 -10.77
N LEU A 501 -8.69 5.27 -9.73
CA LEU A 501 -7.72 5.48 -8.66
C LEU A 501 -7.40 4.18 -7.90
N SER A 502 -8.38 3.29 -7.72
CA SER A 502 -8.19 1.97 -7.10
C SER A 502 -7.11 1.12 -7.78
N ARG A 503 -6.90 1.31 -9.09
CA ARG A 503 -5.89 0.55 -9.85
C ARG A 503 -4.47 1.03 -9.58
N THR A 504 -4.31 2.28 -9.12
CA THR A 504 -3.00 2.92 -8.96
C THR A 504 -2.16 2.25 -7.86
N HIS A 505 -2.77 1.76 -6.78
CA HIS A 505 -2.08 1.09 -5.66
C HIS A 505 -1.43 -0.24 -6.06
N SER A 506 -1.83 -0.83 -7.18
CA SER A 506 -1.24 -2.05 -7.75
C SER A 506 -0.12 -1.79 -8.77
N LEU A 507 0.08 -0.53 -9.19
CA LEU A 507 1.07 -0.21 -10.22
C LEU A 507 2.50 -0.42 -9.71
N PRO A 508 3.37 -1.08 -10.49
CA PRO A 508 4.77 -1.24 -10.15
C PRO A 508 5.50 0.11 -10.16
N GLY A 509 6.55 0.25 -9.34
CA GLY A 509 7.40 1.45 -9.30
C GLY A 509 6.90 2.60 -8.38
N PHE A 510 5.66 2.52 -7.90
CA PHE A 510 5.03 3.58 -7.10
C PHE A 510 4.69 3.19 -5.65
N GLU A 511 5.13 2.01 -5.21
CA GLU A 511 5.05 1.57 -3.80
C GLU A 511 3.65 1.75 -3.21
N SER A 512 2.63 1.31 -3.96
CA SER A 512 1.22 1.40 -3.58
C SER A 512 0.77 2.82 -3.18
N MET A 513 1.33 3.84 -3.84
CA MET A 513 1.01 5.24 -3.60
C MET A 513 1.23 5.70 -2.16
N HIS A 514 2.24 5.14 -1.49
CA HIS A 514 2.63 5.63 -0.18
C HIS A 514 3.21 7.05 -0.22
N ASP A 515 2.94 7.87 0.79
CA ASP A 515 3.49 9.22 0.88
C ASP A 515 5.03 9.24 0.92
N ARG A 516 5.65 8.24 1.56
CA ARG A 516 7.11 8.08 1.53
C ARG A 516 7.68 8.01 0.11
N ARG A 517 6.91 7.48 -0.86
CA ARG A 517 7.30 7.45 -2.27
C ARG A 517 7.14 8.81 -2.92
N PHE A 518 6.08 9.55 -2.58
CA PHE A 518 5.90 10.94 -3.01
C PHE A 518 7.09 11.81 -2.57
N TRP A 519 7.55 11.69 -1.32
CA TRP A 519 8.68 12.48 -0.82
C TRP A 519 10.06 12.07 -1.38
N ARG A 520 10.19 10.85 -1.93
CA ARG A 520 11.45 10.37 -2.51
C ARG A 520 11.69 10.95 -3.91
N VAL A 521 12.45 12.04 -3.96
CA VAL A 521 13.02 12.59 -5.21
C VAL A 521 14.21 11.74 -5.64
N ALA A 522 14.19 11.19 -6.85
CA ALA A 522 15.29 10.41 -7.40
C ALA A 522 15.54 10.90 -8.83
N MET A 523 16.64 11.62 -9.02
CA MET A 523 17.00 12.24 -10.30
C MET A 523 17.77 11.21 -11.13
N GLY A 524 17.15 10.70 -12.19
CA GLY A 524 17.76 9.74 -13.11
C GLY A 524 17.84 8.29 -12.62
N ASP A 525 17.43 7.99 -11.38
CA ASP A 525 17.39 6.62 -10.85
C ASP A 525 16.19 5.86 -11.43
N CYS A 526 16.49 4.86 -12.27
CA CYS A 526 15.54 3.95 -12.87
C CYS A 526 15.63 2.60 -12.13
N PRO A 527 14.59 2.15 -11.38
CA PRO A 527 14.62 0.87 -10.67
C PRO A 527 14.96 -0.35 -11.55
N VAL A 528 14.66 -0.25 -12.84
CA VAL A 528 14.91 -1.31 -13.82
C VAL A 528 15.80 -0.76 -14.93
N ASN A 529 15.19 0.01 -15.82
CA ASN A 529 15.80 0.75 -16.90
C ASN A 529 14.93 1.96 -17.22
N GLU A 530 15.42 2.83 -18.08
CA GLU A 530 14.70 4.06 -18.42
C GLU A 530 13.37 3.79 -19.12
N SER A 531 13.36 2.86 -20.07
CA SER A 531 12.15 2.51 -20.82
C SER A 531 11.02 2.06 -19.90
N ALA A 532 11.31 1.15 -18.96
CA ALA A 532 10.35 0.65 -17.99
C ALA A 532 9.85 1.75 -17.06
N SER A 533 10.73 2.67 -16.65
CA SER A 533 10.36 3.82 -15.81
C SER A 533 9.39 4.75 -16.56
N ARG A 534 9.66 5.05 -17.84
CA ARG A 534 8.75 5.84 -18.67
C ARG A 534 7.42 5.15 -18.92
N THR A 535 7.42 3.84 -19.20
CA THR A 535 6.18 3.06 -19.34
C THR A 535 5.35 3.12 -18.05
N GLN A 536 5.97 2.90 -16.90
CA GLN A 536 5.29 3.00 -15.59
C GLN A 536 4.72 4.40 -15.34
N ALA A 537 5.48 5.45 -15.66
CA ALA A 537 5.00 6.83 -15.56
C ALA A 537 3.80 7.07 -16.47
N GLY A 538 3.86 6.66 -17.74
CA GLY A 538 2.76 6.79 -18.70
C GLY A 538 1.51 6.02 -18.27
N GLU A 539 1.65 4.81 -17.71
CA GLU A 539 0.51 4.04 -17.16
C GLU A 539 -0.16 4.75 -15.98
N LEU A 540 0.64 5.31 -15.06
CA LEU A 540 0.12 6.09 -13.95
C LEU A 540 -0.61 7.34 -14.44
N LEU A 541 0.01 8.11 -15.34
CA LEU A 541 -0.56 9.33 -15.90
C LEU A 541 -1.87 9.06 -16.64
N ALA A 542 -1.91 8.02 -17.49
CA ALA A 542 -3.12 7.65 -18.21
C ALA A 542 -4.32 7.36 -17.27
N ILE A 543 -4.07 6.69 -16.14
CA ILE A 543 -5.12 6.39 -15.15
C ILE A 543 -5.50 7.66 -14.39
N VAL A 544 -4.51 8.41 -13.89
CA VAL A 544 -4.74 9.56 -13.01
C VAL A 544 -5.33 10.75 -13.77
N ASP A 545 -4.94 11.01 -15.02
CA ASP A 545 -5.49 12.10 -15.84
C ASP A 545 -6.98 11.84 -16.16
N ALA A 546 -7.33 10.58 -16.45
CA ALA A 546 -8.72 10.18 -16.62
C ALA A 546 -9.52 10.34 -15.30
N ALA A 547 -8.93 9.96 -14.17
CA ALA A 547 -9.56 10.15 -12.86
C ALA A 547 -9.74 11.63 -12.51
N ILE A 548 -8.74 12.48 -12.77
CA ILE A 548 -8.82 13.93 -12.57
C ILE A 548 -9.92 14.53 -13.44
N THR A 549 -10.04 14.09 -14.70
CA THR A 549 -11.12 14.54 -15.60
C THR A 549 -12.48 14.28 -14.97
N HIS A 550 -12.71 13.06 -14.50
CA HIS A 550 -13.95 12.73 -13.79
C HIS A 550 -14.14 13.48 -12.48
N LEU A 551 -13.10 13.69 -11.67
CA LEU A 551 -13.20 14.49 -10.45
C LEU A 551 -13.55 15.95 -10.73
N VAL A 552 -13.02 16.52 -11.82
CA VAL A 552 -13.36 17.89 -12.27
C VAL A 552 -14.82 17.96 -12.75
N GLU A 553 -15.29 16.96 -13.51
CA GLU A 553 -16.69 16.86 -13.93
C GLU A 553 -17.64 16.71 -12.73
N ALA A 554 -17.32 15.80 -11.81
CA ALA A 554 -18.02 15.61 -10.55
C ALA A 554 -18.11 16.93 -9.76
N ARG A 555 -17.00 17.67 -9.70
CA ARG A 555 -16.94 18.95 -8.96
C ARG A 555 -17.74 20.05 -9.64
N ARG A 556 -17.75 20.09 -10.97
CA ARG A 556 -18.57 21.04 -11.75
C ARG A 556 -20.06 20.78 -11.53
N ASP A 557 -20.45 19.51 -11.49
CA ASP A 557 -21.86 19.11 -11.44
C ASP A 557 -22.37 18.87 -10.01
N ALA A 558 -21.51 18.98 -9.01
CA ALA A 558 -21.86 18.84 -7.59
C ALA A 558 -22.82 19.95 -7.13
N GLN A 559 -23.92 19.56 -6.54
CA GLN A 559 -24.92 20.45 -5.93
C GLN A 559 -24.67 20.67 -4.42
N THR A 560 -24.01 19.70 -3.79
CA THR A 560 -23.63 19.76 -2.37
C THR A 560 -22.25 19.14 -2.19
N ASN A 561 -21.57 19.46 -1.09
CA ASN A 561 -20.26 18.91 -0.72
C ASN A 561 -19.16 19.02 -1.80
N ALA A 562 -19.30 19.95 -2.75
CA ALA A 562 -18.38 20.10 -3.87
C ALA A 562 -16.93 20.34 -3.43
N ASP A 563 -16.74 20.90 -2.23
CA ASP A 563 -15.44 21.13 -1.65
C ASP A 563 -14.70 19.87 -1.18
N LEU A 564 -15.39 18.78 -0.87
CA LEU A 564 -14.71 17.51 -0.53
C LEU A 564 -13.92 17.00 -1.73
N LEU A 565 -14.37 17.27 -2.96
CA LEU A 565 -13.68 16.90 -4.20
C LEU A 565 -12.34 17.61 -4.36
N ASP A 566 -12.11 18.76 -3.70
CA ASP A 566 -10.82 19.45 -3.73
C ASP A 566 -9.71 18.57 -3.12
N TYR A 567 -10.03 17.77 -2.09
CA TYR A 567 -9.09 16.86 -1.44
C TYR A 567 -8.77 15.63 -2.30
N PHE A 568 -9.78 15.06 -2.97
CA PHE A 568 -9.58 13.98 -3.95
C PHE A 568 -8.73 14.48 -5.13
N LEU A 569 -9.01 15.68 -5.65
CA LEU A 569 -8.22 16.30 -6.71
C LEU A 569 -6.79 16.57 -6.27
N PHE A 570 -6.57 17.02 -5.03
CA PHE A 570 -5.23 17.22 -4.48
C PHE A 570 -4.44 15.91 -4.41
N GLY A 571 -5.03 14.84 -3.87
CA GLY A 571 -4.40 13.52 -3.84
C GLY A 571 -4.11 12.97 -5.25
N ALA A 572 -5.07 13.10 -6.18
CA ALA A 572 -4.87 12.71 -7.58
C ALA A 572 -3.75 13.52 -8.25
N ARG A 573 -3.65 14.83 -8.00
CA ARG A 573 -2.54 15.67 -8.51
C ARG A 573 -1.18 15.32 -7.90
N ARG A 574 -1.13 14.88 -6.64
CA ARG A 574 0.10 14.32 -6.04
C ARG A 574 0.54 13.06 -6.79
N MET A 575 -0.40 12.16 -7.10
CA MET A 575 -0.12 10.97 -7.92
C MET A 575 0.31 11.34 -9.35
N GLN A 576 -0.36 12.32 -9.97
CA GLN A 576 0.01 12.85 -11.30
C GLN A 576 1.45 13.37 -11.30
N LEU A 577 1.82 14.17 -10.29
CA LEU A 577 3.17 14.71 -10.16
C LEU A 577 4.21 13.60 -9.94
N MET A 578 3.86 12.44 -9.37
CA MET A 578 4.79 11.32 -9.29
C MET A 578 5.16 10.77 -10.67
N GLY A 579 4.19 10.69 -11.58
CA GLY A 579 4.41 10.31 -12.99
C GLY A 579 5.20 11.37 -13.75
N GLN A 580 4.73 12.62 -13.72
CA GLN A 580 5.40 13.76 -14.37
C GLN A 580 6.84 13.94 -13.89
N ARG A 581 7.08 13.79 -12.57
CA ARG A 581 8.42 13.86 -12.00
C ARG A 581 9.33 12.78 -12.53
N MET A 582 8.83 11.56 -12.73
CA MET A 582 9.64 10.48 -13.28
C MET A 582 10.08 10.82 -14.71
N GLU A 583 9.18 11.28 -15.57
CA GLU A 583 9.49 11.68 -16.95
C GLU A 583 10.38 12.93 -16.99
N GLY A 584 9.96 14.02 -16.36
CA GLY A 584 10.70 15.29 -16.37
C GLY A 584 12.10 15.19 -15.74
N SER A 585 12.29 14.31 -14.75
CA SER A 585 13.64 14.05 -14.22
C SER A 585 14.53 13.34 -15.24
N LEU A 586 13.98 12.39 -16.00
CA LEU A 586 14.71 11.68 -17.05
C LEU A 586 14.98 12.60 -18.25
N ASP A 587 14.03 13.47 -18.59
CA ASP A 587 14.20 14.45 -19.65
C ASP A 587 15.30 15.46 -19.31
N ALA A 588 15.35 15.96 -18.06
CA ALA A 588 16.45 16.77 -17.58
C ALA A 588 17.81 16.04 -17.66
N CYS A 589 17.85 14.75 -17.28
CA CYS A 589 19.07 13.95 -17.37
C CYS A 589 19.50 13.72 -18.84
N ARG A 590 18.55 13.46 -19.75
CA ARG A 590 18.82 13.30 -21.18
C ARG A 590 19.29 14.60 -21.83
N ALA A 591 18.68 15.73 -21.49
CA ALA A 591 19.10 17.05 -21.97
C ALA A 591 20.54 17.34 -21.55
N TYR A 592 20.91 17.04 -20.30
CA TYR A 592 22.30 17.16 -19.86
C TYR A 592 23.25 16.18 -20.59
N ALA A 593 22.84 14.92 -20.79
CA ALA A 593 23.64 13.94 -21.53
C ALA A 593 23.88 14.40 -22.98
N ARG A 594 22.85 14.91 -23.66
CA ARG A 594 22.98 15.52 -25.00
C ARG A 594 23.95 16.70 -25.00
N ALA A 595 23.90 17.57 -24.00
CA ALA A 595 24.83 18.70 -23.88
C ALA A 595 26.30 18.24 -23.85
N VAL A 596 26.57 17.08 -23.25
CA VAL A 596 27.91 16.45 -23.25
C VAL A 596 28.25 15.85 -24.62
N GLU A 597 27.30 15.17 -25.26
CA GLU A 597 27.48 14.56 -26.59
C GLU A 597 27.78 15.62 -27.67
N VAL A 598 27.08 16.76 -27.65
CA VAL A 598 27.25 17.85 -28.62
C VAL A 598 28.19 18.95 -28.14
N ALA A 599 29.04 18.69 -27.14
CA ALA A 599 29.89 19.70 -26.51
C ALA A 599 30.85 20.44 -27.48
N ALA A 600 31.10 19.88 -28.68
CA ALA A 600 31.84 20.55 -29.75
C ALA A 600 31.05 21.71 -30.39
N ASP A 601 29.72 21.63 -30.44
CA ASP A 601 28.84 22.75 -30.80
C ASP A 601 28.38 23.48 -29.54
N ARG A 602 29.05 24.59 -29.24
CA ARG A 602 28.76 25.39 -28.04
C ARG A 602 27.31 25.90 -28.00
N ARG A 603 26.70 26.23 -29.14
CA ARG A 603 25.34 26.79 -29.17
C ARG A 603 24.33 25.70 -28.82
N GLU A 604 24.46 24.53 -29.42
CA GLU A 604 23.57 23.39 -29.14
C GLU A 604 23.73 22.90 -27.70
N ALA A 605 24.97 22.80 -27.19
CA ALA A 605 25.22 22.38 -25.82
C ALA A 605 24.63 23.37 -24.79
N LEU A 606 24.71 24.69 -25.02
CA LEU A 606 24.08 25.68 -24.15
C LEU A 606 22.54 25.59 -24.17
N ALA A 607 21.93 25.35 -25.34
CA ALA A 607 20.49 25.15 -25.45
C ALA A 607 20.03 23.89 -24.69
N ALA A 608 20.78 22.80 -24.78
CA ALA A 608 20.48 21.57 -24.04
C ALA A 608 20.64 21.73 -22.51
N LEU A 609 21.56 22.58 -22.04
CA LEU A 609 21.67 22.93 -20.62
C LEU A 609 20.47 23.78 -20.14
N ASP A 610 20.00 24.70 -20.98
CA ASP A 610 18.81 25.50 -20.69
C ASP A 610 17.57 24.61 -20.59
N GLU A 611 17.39 23.68 -21.53
CA GLU A 611 16.34 22.66 -21.50
C GLU A 611 16.40 21.79 -20.23
N ALA A 612 17.60 21.35 -19.83
CA ALA A 612 17.76 20.61 -18.57
C ALA A 612 17.31 21.46 -17.36
N GLY A 613 17.63 22.75 -17.34
CA GLY A 613 17.21 23.68 -16.29
C GLY A 613 15.70 23.95 -16.29
N ASP A 614 15.08 24.05 -17.47
CA ASP A 614 13.64 24.28 -17.64
C ASP A 614 12.83 23.11 -17.08
N ASN A 615 13.21 21.87 -17.44
CA ASN A 615 12.58 20.66 -16.91
C ASN A 615 12.62 20.60 -15.37
N ILE A 616 13.75 20.97 -14.74
CA ILE A 616 13.87 20.98 -13.27
C ILE A 616 13.02 22.10 -12.65
N ARG A 617 12.93 23.28 -13.29
CA ARG A 617 12.10 24.39 -12.81
C ARG A 617 10.62 24.05 -12.83
N GLU A 618 10.14 23.38 -13.88
CA GLU A 618 8.75 22.91 -13.95
C GLU A 618 8.40 21.97 -12.79
N LEU A 619 9.27 20.99 -12.50
CA LEU A 619 9.07 20.07 -11.38
C LEU A 619 9.06 20.78 -10.02
N ARG A 620 9.97 21.75 -9.83
CA ARG A 620 10.02 22.57 -8.62
C ARG A 620 8.73 23.37 -8.44
N ASP A 621 8.27 24.04 -9.50
CA ASP A 621 7.11 24.92 -9.45
C ASP A 621 5.82 24.12 -9.19
N ALA A 622 5.71 22.91 -9.75
CA ALA A 622 4.63 21.99 -9.44
C ALA A 622 4.60 21.58 -7.96
N HIS A 623 5.74 21.27 -7.34
CA HIS A 623 5.80 20.99 -5.90
C HIS A 623 5.48 22.22 -5.05
N ALA A 624 5.94 23.41 -5.45
CA ALA A 624 5.64 24.65 -4.75
C ALA A 624 4.14 24.95 -4.78
N LYS A 625 3.47 24.70 -5.91
CA LYS A 625 2.02 24.82 -6.01
C LYS A 625 1.31 23.84 -5.05
N LEU A 626 1.72 22.57 -5.02
CA LEU A 626 1.13 21.60 -4.10
C LEU A 626 1.34 21.94 -2.62
N LYS A 627 2.46 22.57 -2.25
CA LYS A 627 2.66 23.10 -0.89
C LYS A 627 1.57 24.10 -0.52
N ASN A 628 1.28 25.05 -1.40
CA ASN A 628 0.25 26.07 -1.19
C ASN A 628 -1.16 25.46 -1.15
N ASP A 629 -1.45 24.51 -2.04
CA ASP A 629 -2.72 23.79 -2.06
C ASP A 629 -2.91 23.00 -0.74
N TYR A 630 -1.86 22.33 -0.24
CA TYR A 630 -1.89 21.58 1.01
C TYR A 630 -2.19 22.48 2.21
N GLU A 631 -1.51 23.61 2.34
CA GLU A 631 -1.74 24.59 3.42
C GLU A 631 -3.16 25.13 3.40
N THR A 632 -3.69 25.41 2.21
CA THR A 632 -5.09 25.85 2.05
C THR A 632 -6.07 24.78 2.52
N LEU A 633 -5.88 23.52 2.12
CA LEU A 633 -6.74 22.41 2.54
C LEU A 633 -6.61 22.12 4.03
N TRP A 634 -5.39 22.20 4.57
CA TRP A 634 -5.12 22.03 5.99
C TRP A 634 -5.93 23.00 6.84
N HIS A 635 -5.86 24.30 6.57
CA HIS A 635 -6.61 25.29 7.36
C HIS A 635 -8.14 25.19 7.22
N ARG A 636 -8.64 24.48 6.20
CA ARG A 636 -10.08 24.22 6.05
C ARG A 636 -10.56 23.13 6.99
N GLU A 637 -9.76 22.08 7.16
CA GLU A 637 -10.12 20.84 7.89
C GLU A 637 -9.56 20.81 9.32
N ASN A 638 -8.31 21.23 9.50
CA ASN A 638 -7.46 20.97 10.66
C ASN A 638 -7.03 22.24 11.40
N LYS A 639 -6.77 22.08 12.71
CA LYS A 639 -6.11 23.09 13.55
C LYS A 639 -4.65 23.29 13.11
N PRO A 640 -4.00 24.42 13.41
CA PRO A 640 -2.63 24.71 12.93
C PRO A 640 -1.54 23.73 13.38
N TYR A 641 -1.76 22.96 14.45
CA TYR A 641 -0.82 21.97 14.96
C TYR A 641 -0.31 21.03 13.86
N ALA A 642 0.95 20.62 13.91
CA ALA A 642 1.63 19.70 12.98
C ALA A 642 1.82 20.15 11.51
N LEU A 643 1.09 21.15 10.98
CA LEU A 643 1.24 21.63 9.60
C LEU A 643 2.70 21.91 9.20
N GLN A 644 3.47 22.55 10.09
CA GLN A 644 4.87 22.89 9.83
C GLN A 644 5.73 21.66 9.52
N ARG A 645 5.40 20.48 10.08
CA ARG A 645 6.14 19.23 9.83
C ARG A 645 6.07 18.82 8.36
N VAL A 646 4.90 19.01 7.73
CA VAL A 646 4.68 18.69 6.32
C VAL A 646 5.22 19.79 5.42
N GLN A 647 5.06 21.06 5.80
CA GLN A 647 5.70 22.18 5.09
C GLN A 647 7.23 22.00 5.01
N ALA A 648 7.87 21.54 6.08
CA ALA A 648 9.30 21.25 6.08
C ALA A 648 9.70 20.13 5.09
N ARG A 649 8.82 19.14 4.84
CA ARG A 649 9.06 18.11 3.81
C ARG A 649 9.01 18.71 2.40
N PHE A 650 8.03 19.57 2.12
CA PHE A 650 7.98 20.34 0.87
C PHE A 650 9.23 21.21 0.70
N ASP A 651 9.63 21.94 1.75
CA ASP A 651 10.82 22.80 1.70
C ASP A 651 12.10 22.00 1.43
N GLY A 652 12.23 20.81 2.02
CA GLY A 652 13.34 19.90 1.72
C GLY A 652 13.39 19.46 0.25
N VAL A 653 12.23 19.18 -0.36
CA VAL A 653 12.13 18.83 -1.79
C VAL A 653 12.48 20.03 -2.67
N LEU A 654 11.94 21.21 -2.37
CA LEU A 654 12.21 22.44 -3.11
C LEU A 654 13.70 22.82 -3.04
N ALA A 655 14.31 22.74 -1.86
CA ALA A 655 15.73 22.98 -1.67
C ALA A 655 16.60 22.03 -2.50
N ARG A 656 16.18 20.78 -2.70
CA ARG A 656 16.89 19.82 -3.55
C ARG A 656 16.85 20.22 -5.03
N TYR A 657 15.70 20.67 -5.53
CA TYR A 657 15.60 21.18 -6.91
C TYR A 657 16.45 22.43 -7.10
N GLU A 658 16.38 23.38 -6.17
CA GLU A 658 17.22 24.58 -6.19
C GLU A 658 18.72 24.23 -6.19
N GLY A 659 19.14 23.26 -5.39
CA GLY A 659 20.53 22.78 -5.40
C GLY A 659 21.01 22.24 -6.75
N ILE A 660 20.13 21.58 -7.52
CA ILE A 660 20.44 21.10 -8.88
C ILE A 660 20.50 22.27 -9.86
N LEU A 661 19.53 23.20 -9.78
CA LEU A 661 19.47 24.39 -10.64
C LEU A 661 20.73 25.26 -10.49
N GLN A 662 21.21 25.45 -9.26
CA GLN A 662 22.44 26.22 -9.02
C GLN A 662 23.67 25.53 -9.64
N LYS A 663 23.77 24.20 -9.56
CA LYS A 663 24.86 23.45 -10.21
C LYS A 663 24.78 23.52 -11.74
N LEU A 664 23.58 23.42 -12.31
CA LEU A 664 23.35 23.57 -13.75
C LEU A 664 23.72 24.97 -14.24
N LEU A 665 23.32 26.01 -13.51
CA LEU A 665 23.67 27.39 -13.82
C LEU A 665 25.18 27.60 -13.80
N ALA A 666 25.88 27.08 -12.78
CA ALA A 666 27.34 27.13 -12.71
C ALA A 666 28.01 26.40 -13.88
N ALA A 667 27.54 25.21 -14.24
CA ALA A 667 28.04 24.45 -15.38
C ALA A 667 27.83 25.21 -16.71
N ARG A 668 26.65 25.80 -16.89
CA ARG A 668 26.31 26.61 -18.07
C ARG A 668 27.21 27.85 -18.20
N VAL A 669 27.37 28.62 -17.11
CA VAL A 669 28.24 29.80 -17.10
C VAL A 669 29.70 29.42 -17.34
N GLY A 670 30.19 28.36 -16.69
CA GLY A 670 31.55 27.85 -16.89
C GLY A 670 31.80 27.38 -18.32
N PHE A 671 30.86 26.66 -18.92
CA PHE A 671 30.96 26.18 -20.30
C PHE A 671 30.94 27.32 -21.33
N ALA A 672 30.10 28.33 -21.13
CA ALA A 672 30.12 29.56 -21.92
C ALA A 672 31.49 30.26 -21.83
N ALA A 673 32.15 30.20 -20.68
CA ALA A 673 33.49 30.76 -20.43
C ALA A 673 34.66 29.85 -20.88
N GLY A 674 34.39 28.64 -21.40
CA GLY A 674 35.43 27.73 -21.93
C GLY A 674 35.86 26.59 -21.00
N THR A 675 35.18 26.41 -19.88
CA THR A 675 35.40 25.25 -19.00
C THR A 675 34.67 24.02 -19.53
N PRO A 676 35.25 22.81 -19.52
CA PRO A 676 34.53 21.58 -19.89
C PRO A 676 33.32 21.32 -19.00
N LEU A 677 32.30 20.63 -19.54
CA LEU A 677 31.11 20.25 -18.76
C LEU A 677 31.49 19.25 -17.64
N PRO A 678 30.98 19.42 -16.41
CA PRO A 678 31.19 18.45 -15.34
C PRO A 678 30.57 17.09 -15.65
N ARG A 679 31.00 16.04 -14.94
CA ARG A 679 30.36 14.71 -15.05
C ARG A 679 28.91 14.78 -14.55
N ALA A 680 27.96 14.20 -15.28
CA ALA A 680 26.52 14.21 -14.93
C ALA A 680 26.23 13.79 -13.47
N ARG A 681 26.97 12.81 -12.95
CA ARG A 681 26.89 12.36 -11.54
C ARG A 681 27.11 13.50 -10.53
N SER A 682 28.01 14.45 -10.81
CA SER A 682 28.31 15.56 -9.90
C SER A 682 27.17 16.58 -9.77
N LEU A 683 26.34 16.68 -10.81
CA LEU A 683 25.12 17.48 -10.81
C LEU A 683 23.91 16.72 -10.26
N GLY A 684 24.00 15.40 -10.14
CA GLY A 684 22.86 14.53 -9.82
C GLY A 684 21.94 14.30 -11.03
N LEU A 685 22.46 14.40 -12.26
CA LEU A 685 21.72 14.23 -13.52
C LEU A 685 22.16 12.99 -14.30
N GLN A 686 22.73 12.01 -13.60
CA GLN A 686 23.12 10.74 -14.21
C GLN A 686 21.91 9.79 -14.23
N ILE A 687 21.57 9.28 -15.42
CA ILE A 687 20.64 8.14 -15.52
C ILE A 687 21.34 6.90 -14.99
N THR A 688 20.74 6.25 -14.00
CA THR A 688 21.24 5.04 -13.37
C THR A 688 20.16 3.97 -13.44
N GLU A 689 20.41 2.93 -14.22
CA GLU A 689 19.51 1.79 -14.37
C GLU A 689 19.88 0.70 -13.36
N LEU A 690 18.93 0.31 -12.50
CA LEU A 690 19.13 -0.54 -11.33
C LEU A 690 18.63 -1.97 -11.51
N GLY A 691 18.17 -2.33 -12.71
CA GLY A 691 17.79 -3.70 -13.08
C GLY A 691 18.45 -4.20 -14.36
N VAL A 692 19.30 -3.39 -14.99
CA VAL A 692 20.11 -3.79 -16.16
C VAL A 692 21.57 -3.42 -15.96
N ARG A 693 22.46 -4.30 -16.41
CA ARG A 693 23.89 -4.03 -16.45
C ARG A 693 24.16 -2.94 -17.48
N ARG A 694 25.06 -2.01 -17.18
CA ARG A 694 25.43 -0.92 -18.07
C ARG A 694 26.12 -1.54 -19.29
N THR A 695 25.51 -1.38 -20.45
CA THR A 695 26.05 -1.88 -21.71
C THR A 695 26.86 -0.83 -22.48
N ARG A 696 26.78 0.45 -22.09
CA ARG A 696 27.55 1.53 -22.71
C ARG A 696 28.89 1.73 -22.01
N PRO A 697 30.00 1.91 -22.74
CA PRO A 697 31.28 2.21 -22.14
C PRO A 697 31.24 3.57 -21.42
N THR A 698 32.03 3.70 -20.36
CA THR A 698 32.19 4.95 -19.60
C THR A 698 33.05 5.97 -20.35
N GLU A 699 33.93 5.47 -21.21
CA GLU A 699 34.82 6.25 -22.05
C GLU A 699 34.93 5.61 -23.44
N VAL A 700 34.95 6.42 -24.49
CA VAL A 700 35.21 5.96 -25.86
C VAL A 700 36.37 6.78 -26.42
N THR A 701 37.38 6.10 -26.94
CA THR A 701 38.59 6.71 -27.51
C THR A 701 38.73 6.28 -28.96
N SER A 702 39.14 7.20 -29.83
CA SER A 702 39.35 6.90 -31.26
C SER A 702 40.66 6.17 -31.56
N ALA A 703 41.65 6.24 -30.65
CA ALA A 703 42.94 5.55 -30.78
C ALA A 703 42.83 4.05 -30.43
N PRO A 704 43.52 3.15 -31.15
CA PRO A 704 43.54 1.71 -30.84
C PRO A 704 44.31 1.42 -29.55
N MET A 705 43.95 0.33 -28.87
CA MET A 705 44.64 -0.15 -27.67
C MET A 705 45.72 -1.17 -28.05
N ALA A 706 46.94 -0.98 -27.56
CA ALA A 706 48.07 -1.88 -27.80
C ALA A 706 48.29 -2.23 -29.29
N PRO A 707 48.49 -1.23 -30.18
CA PRO A 707 48.64 -1.47 -31.62
C PRO A 707 49.80 -2.42 -31.97
N ASP A 708 50.86 -2.44 -31.15
CA ASP A 708 52.03 -3.29 -31.37
C ASP A 708 51.85 -4.74 -30.88
N ALA A 709 50.73 -5.08 -30.23
CA ALA A 709 50.48 -6.44 -29.76
C ALA A 709 50.33 -7.43 -30.94
N PRO A 710 50.90 -8.64 -30.89
CA PRO A 710 50.83 -9.59 -32.01
C PRO A 710 49.40 -10.07 -32.27
N TRP A 711 49.06 -10.35 -33.54
CA TRP A 711 47.75 -10.91 -33.91
C TRP A 711 47.67 -12.39 -33.51
N ALA A 712 47.00 -12.66 -32.40
CA ALA A 712 46.99 -14.00 -31.79
C ALA A 712 45.96 -14.97 -32.42
N VAL A 713 45.00 -14.47 -33.21
CA VAL A 713 43.91 -15.28 -33.77
C VAL A 713 43.92 -15.23 -35.30
N PRO A 714 44.42 -16.29 -35.97
CA PRO A 714 44.43 -16.37 -37.44
C PRO A 714 43.00 -16.34 -38.03
N GLY A 715 42.84 -15.67 -39.17
CA GLY A 715 41.56 -15.62 -39.92
C GLY A 715 40.51 -14.63 -39.40
N LEU A 716 40.88 -13.75 -38.46
CA LEU A 716 40.06 -12.60 -38.06
C LEU A 716 40.72 -11.30 -38.54
N ASP A 717 39.93 -10.40 -39.12
CA ASP A 717 40.40 -9.24 -39.90
C ASP A 717 40.33 -7.92 -39.12
N GLY A 718 39.81 -7.94 -37.89
CA GLY A 718 39.69 -6.77 -37.03
C GLY A 718 39.85 -7.09 -35.54
N ARG A 719 40.32 -6.11 -34.77
CA ARG A 719 40.29 -6.17 -33.29
C ARG A 719 39.90 -4.84 -32.68
N ILE A 720 39.31 -4.89 -31.49
CA ILE A 720 38.96 -3.71 -30.69
C ILE A 720 39.45 -3.87 -29.26
N GLY A 721 39.96 -2.78 -28.70
CA GLY A 721 40.46 -2.74 -27.33
C GLY A 721 39.40 -2.41 -26.30
N ILE A 722 39.43 -3.13 -25.18
CA ILE A 722 38.54 -2.94 -24.05
C ILE A 722 39.38 -2.86 -22.78
N ARG A 723 39.17 -1.82 -21.99
CA ARG A 723 39.75 -1.70 -20.64
C ARG A 723 38.65 -1.77 -19.60
N VAL A 724 38.86 -2.55 -18.54
CA VAL A 724 37.96 -2.69 -17.41
C VAL A 724 38.71 -2.26 -16.15
N ALA A 725 38.34 -1.10 -15.60
CA ALA A 725 38.89 -0.58 -14.36
C ALA A 725 38.05 -1.05 -13.16
N CYS A 726 38.71 -1.59 -12.14
CA CYS A 726 38.03 -2.12 -10.95
C CYS A 726 37.26 -1.04 -10.18
N GLY A 727 37.80 0.18 -10.17
CA GLY A 727 37.30 1.28 -9.35
C GLY A 727 37.75 1.13 -7.89
N PRO A 728 37.05 1.73 -6.92
CA PRO A 728 37.55 1.91 -5.55
C PRO A 728 37.36 0.70 -4.63
N HIS A 729 36.82 -0.42 -5.13
CA HIS A 729 36.49 -1.58 -4.32
C HIS A 729 37.00 -2.85 -4.98
N ASP A 730 37.44 -3.80 -4.16
CA ASP A 730 37.77 -5.14 -4.62
C ASP A 730 36.55 -5.82 -5.25
N ARG A 731 36.81 -6.57 -6.32
CA ARG A 731 35.78 -7.33 -7.03
C ARG A 731 36.20 -8.77 -7.23
N LEU A 732 35.20 -9.65 -7.26
CA LEU A 732 35.34 -11.06 -7.62
C LEU A 732 35.26 -11.20 -9.15
N GLN A 733 34.79 -12.36 -9.62
CA GLN A 733 34.53 -12.56 -11.04
C GLN A 733 33.47 -11.58 -11.51
N THR A 734 33.89 -10.57 -12.27
CA THR A 734 33.09 -9.39 -12.59
C THR A 734 32.43 -9.52 -13.97
N PRO A 735 31.09 -9.59 -14.05
CA PRO A 735 30.42 -9.65 -15.33
C PRO A 735 30.47 -8.29 -16.04
N VAL A 736 30.85 -8.32 -17.32
CA VAL A 736 30.93 -7.16 -18.21
C VAL A 736 30.03 -7.40 -19.42
N GLN A 737 29.23 -6.40 -19.77
CA GLN A 737 28.44 -6.37 -21.00
C GLN A 737 28.72 -5.05 -21.72
N LEU A 738 29.02 -5.10 -23.01
CA LEU A 738 29.40 -3.93 -23.80
C LEU A 738 28.77 -3.98 -25.18
N GLN A 739 28.03 -2.94 -25.55
CA GLN A 739 27.54 -2.75 -26.91
C GLN A 739 28.73 -2.53 -27.86
N LEU A 740 28.81 -3.36 -28.88
CA LEU A 740 29.82 -3.24 -29.92
C LEU A 740 29.48 -2.06 -30.85
N PRO A 741 30.47 -1.29 -31.33
CA PRO A 741 30.23 -0.25 -32.33
C PRO A 741 29.55 -0.82 -33.58
N ALA A 742 28.68 -0.05 -34.23
CA ALA A 742 27.96 -0.51 -35.43
C ALA A 742 28.89 -1.03 -36.54
N ALA A 743 30.07 -0.42 -36.68
CA ALA A 743 31.11 -0.84 -37.62
C ALA A 743 31.72 -2.23 -37.31
N VAL A 744 31.73 -2.64 -36.04
CA VAL A 744 32.16 -3.97 -35.60
C VAL A 744 30.99 -4.95 -35.69
N ALA A 745 29.82 -4.55 -35.20
CA ALA A 745 28.62 -5.39 -35.15
C ALA A 745 28.17 -5.88 -36.53
N SER A 746 28.26 -5.02 -37.56
CA SER A 746 27.89 -5.34 -38.94
C SER A 746 28.83 -6.35 -39.61
N LYS A 747 30.10 -6.45 -39.18
CA LYS A 747 31.11 -7.36 -39.73
C LYS A 747 31.25 -8.67 -38.95
N LEU A 748 30.47 -8.84 -37.88
CA LEU A 748 30.66 -9.93 -36.93
C LEU A 748 30.00 -11.24 -37.41
N GLY A 749 30.81 -12.19 -37.87
CA GLY A 749 30.44 -13.60 -38.07
C GLY A 749 30.82 -14.51 -36.89
N GLY A 750 31.74 -14.04 -36.03
CA GLY A 750 32.21 -14.64 -34.79
C GLY A 750 33.50 -13.95 -34.32
N GLY A 751 34.11 -14.43 -33.24
CA GLY A 751 35.32 -13.78 -32.71
C GLY A 751 36.09 -14.57 -31.66
N SER A 752 37.01 -13.89 -30.99
CA SER A 752 37.71 -14.41 -29.82
C SER A 752 38.05 -13.26 -28.88
N LEU A 753 37.83 -13.44 -27.58
CA LEU A 753 38.19 -12.46 -26.56
C LEU A 753 39.44 -12.93 -25.83
N LEU A 754 40.49 -12.11 -25.85
CA LEU A 754 41.75 -12.39 -25.17
C LEU A 754 42.07 -11.30 -24.14
N GLU A 755 42.47 -11.70 -22.94
CA GLU A 755 43.01 -10.81 -21.91
C GLU A 755 44.50 -10.56 -22.14
N LEU A 756 44.91 -9.29 -22.03
CA LEU A 756 46.31 -8.87 -22.07
C LEU A 756 46.92 -8.89 -20.67
N THR A 757 48.20 -9.27 -20.59
CA THR A 757 48.99 -9.02 -19.37
C THR A 757 49.15 -7.52 -19.11
N PRO A 758 49.49 -7.09 -17.88
CA PRO A 758 49.63 -5.66 -17.56
C PRO A 758 50.61 -4.89 -18.45
N ASP A 759 51.67 -5.56 -18.93
CA ASP A 759 52.66 -5.04 -19.90
C ASP A 759 52.19 -5.10 -21.37
N GLN A 760 50.95 -5.54 -21.62
CA GLN A 760 50.30 -5.67 -22.93
C GLN A 760 50.99 -6.65 -23.90
N THR A 761 51.74 -7.64 -23.40
CA THR A 761 52.54 -8.56 -24.24
C THR A 761 51.89 -9.92 -24.50
N MET A 762 51.33 -10.56 -23.47
CA MET A 762 50.77 -11.91 -23.54
C MET A 762 49.25 -11.88 -23.61
N GLN A 763 48.65 -12.77 -24.42
CA GLN A 763 47.21 -12.84 -24.67
C GLN A 763 46.63 -14.18 -24.19
N THR A 764 45.66 -14.16 -23.29
CA THR A 764 45.04 -15.36 -22.69
C THR A 764 43.55 -15.45 -23.05
N PRO A 765 43.03 -16.60 -23.53
CA PRO A 765 41.62 -16.74 -23.88
C PRO A 765 40.65 -16.48 -22.72
N VAL A 766 39.59 -15.73 -23.01
CA VAL A 766 38.49 -15.42 -22.09
C VAL A 766 37.19 -15.93 -22.68
N LEU A 767 36.41 -16.63 -21.85
CA LEU A 767 35.08 -17.10 -22.24
C LEU A 767 34.15 -15.90 -22.48
N TYR A 768 33.54 -15.84 -23.65
CA TYR A 768 32.69 -14.73 -24.04
C TYR A 768 31.48 -15.24 -24.84
N GLN A 769 30.48 -14.37 -24.99
CA GLN A 769 29.42 -14.52 -25.97
C GLN A 769 29.07 -13.17 -26.58
N VAL A 770 28.39 -13.18 -27.72
CA VAL A 770 27.80 -11.98 -28.30
C VAL A 770 26.31 -12.22 -28.51
N ASP A 771 25.50 -11.40 -27.86
CA ASP A 771 24.04 -11.44 -27.92
C ASP A 771 23.55 -10.35 -28.88
N GLY A 772 22.54 -10.66 -29.69
CA GLY A 772 21.87 -9.68 -30.57
C GLY A 772 20.52 -9.26 -29.99
N ASP A 773 20.05 -8.06 -30.33
CA ASP A 773 18.63 -7.73 -30.14
C ASP A 773 17.75 -8.48 -31.18
N PRO A 774 16.43 -8.58 -30.96
CA PRO A 774 15.51 -9.27 -31.87
C PRO A 774 15.51 -8.77 -33.33
N ASP A 775 15.87 -7.51 -33.54
CA ASP A 775 15.93 -6.82 -34.84
C ASP A 775 17.35 -6.81 -35.44
N GLY A 776 18.35 -7.31 -34.70
CA GLY A 776 19.74 -7.50 -35.13
C GLY A 776 20.59 -6.23 -35.23
N ALA A 777 20.05 -5.06 -34.88
CA ALA A 777 20.70 -3.76 -35.06
C ALA A 777 21.79 -3.46 -34.01
N VAL A 778 21.69 -4.05 -32.82
CA VAL A 778 22.63 -3.88 -31.71
C VAL A 778 23.19 -5.23 -31.29
N ARG A 779 24.51 -5.34 -31.15
CA ARG A 779 25.20 -6.52 -30.62
C ARG A 779 25.94 -6.20 -29.34
N THR A 780 25.78 -7.04 -28.33
CA THR A 780 26.38 -6.87 -27.00
C THR A 780 27.39 -7.99 -26.75
N LEU A 781 28.66 -7.64 -26.56
CA LEU A 781 29.69 -8.55 -26.08
C LEU A 781 29.54 -8.74 -24.57
N ALA A 782 29.44 -9.99 -24.12
CA ALA A 782 29.33 -10.33 -22.71
C ALA A 782 30.41 -11.34 -22.30
N PHE A 783 31.06 -11.08 -21.16
CA PHE A 783 32.09 -11.95 -20.60
C PHE A 783 32.23 -11.73 -19.09
N ASN A 784 32.97 -12.60 -18.43
CA ASN A 784 33.28 -12.49 -17.01
C ASN A 784 34.79 -12.28 -16.83
N VAL A 785 35.19 -11.27 -16.05
CA VAL A 785 36.60 -11.08 -15.68
C VAL A 785 36.98 -12.17 -14.69
N GLY A 786 37.75 -13.17 -15.14
CA GLY A 786 37.82 -14.48 -14.47
C GLY A 786 38.55 -14.55 -13.12
N ALA A 787 39.47 -13.63 -12.82
CA ALA A 787 40.15 -13.57 -11.53
C ALA A 787 39.68 -12.35 -10.72
N PRO A 788 39.54 -12.47 -9.38
CA PRO A 788 39.38 -11.30 -8.52
C PRO A 788 40.50 -10.29 -8.77
N PHE A 789 40.18 -9.01 -8.86
CA PHE A 789 41.17 -7.95 -9.08
C PHE A 789 40.91 -6.76 -8.15
N GLN A 790 42.01 -6.18 -7.65
CA GLN A 790 42.05 -5.28 -6.50
C GLN A 790 41.55 -3.87 -6.84
N ALA A 791 41.05 -3.15 -5.83
CA ALA A 791 40.70 -1.74 -5.96
C ALA A 791 41.85 -0.93 -6.59
N GLY A 792 41.49 -0.06 -7.54
CA GLY A 792 42.43 0.79 -8.28
C GLY A 792 43.19 0.10 -9.42
N SER A 793 43.04 -1.21 -9.60
CA SER A 793 43.62 -1.93 -10.73
C SER A 793 42.74 -1.89 -11.98
N GLU A 794 43.33 -2.23 -13.13
CA GLU A 794 42.64 -2.37 -14.41
C GLU A 794 43.12 -3.62 -15.16
N ARG A 795 42.26 -4.10 -16.08
CA ARG A 795 42.54 -5.23 -16.97
C ARG A 795 42.18 -4.85 -18.40
N SER A 796 43.00 -5.31 -19.35
CA SER A 796 42.88 -4.97 -20.77
C SER A 796 42.55 -6.21 -21.59
N PHE A 797 41.70 -6.06 -22.60
CA PHE A 797 41.23 -7.15 -23.44
C PHE A 797 41.22 -6.74 -24.91
N LEU A 798 41.58 -7.66 -25.79
CA LEU A 798 41.41 -7.54 -27.23
C LEU A 798 40.29 -8.47 -27.69
N PHE A 799 39.26 -7.89 -28.27
CA PHE A 799 38.21 -8.65 -28.94
C PHE A 799 38.49 -8.69 -30.45
N TYR A 800 38.87 -9.87 -30.94
CA TYR A 800 39.08 -10.14 -32.36
C TYR A 800 37.76 -10.51 -33.02
N PHE A 801 37.50 -9.98 -34.22
CA PHE A 801 36.25 -10.16 -34.95
C PHE A 801 36.48 -10.30 -36.46
N GLY A 802 35.56 -11.00 -37.15
CA GLY A 802 35.65 -11.27 -38.58
C GLY A 802 34.45 -12.08 -39.09
N SER A 803 34.36 -12.24 -40.42
CA SER A 803 33.29 -13.01 -41.07
C SER A 803 33.64 -14.51 -41.14
N GLY A 804 32.70 -15.40 -40.83
CA GLY A 804 32.89 -16.85 -41.01
C GLY A 804 33.62 -17.60 -39.88
N PHE A 805 33.95 -16.95 -38.76
CA PHE A 805 34.57 -17.62 -37.61
C PHE A 805 33.52 -18.29 -36.71
N THR A 806 33.65 -19.59 -36.44
CA THR A 806 32.79 -20.28 -35.47
C THR A 806 33.50 -20.35 -34.11
N PRO A 807 32.98 -19.73 -33.04
CA PRO A 807 33.61 -19.77 -31.73
C PRO A 807 33.74 -21.21 -31.20
N THR A 808 34.94 -21.63 -30.82
CA THR A 808 35.18 -22.88 -30.09
C THR A 808 35.12 -22.62 -28.59
N ASN A 809 33.92 -22.50 -28.04
CA ASN A 809 33.71 -22.23 -26.60
C ASN A 809 33.54 -23.53 -25.79
N THR A 810 34.55 -24.40 -25.80
CA THR A 810 34.60 -25.58 -24.92
C THR A 810 35.32 -25.26 -23.62
N SER A 811 34.64 -24.59 -22.70
CA SER A 811 35.12 -24.37 -21.33
C SER A 811 34.33 -25.22 -20.34
N PRO A 812 34.98 -25.87 -19.36
CA PRO A 812 34.27 -26.55 -18.27
C PRO A 812 33.46 -25.58 -17.41
N HIS A 813 33.87 -24.30 -17.36
CA HIS A 813 33.19 -23.25 -16.61
C HIS A 813 31.93 -22.73 -17.29
N ALA A 814 31.70 -23.08 -18.57
CA ALA A 814 30.60 -22.52 -19.36
C ALA A 814 29.24 -22.78 -18.71
N VAL A 815 28.39 -21.75 -18.70
CA VAL A 815 26.99 -21.89 -18.28
C VAL A 815 26.12 -22.33 -19.45
N ARG A 816 25.12 -23.16 -19.18
CA ARG A 816 24.19 -23.69 -20.18
C ARG A 816 22.79 -23.73 -19.61
N CYS A 817 21.79 -23.71 -20.49
CA CYS A 817 20.41 -24.00 -20.13
C CYS A 817 19.76 -25.02 -21.04
N SER A 818 18.79 -25.76 -20.52
CA SER A 818 17.98 -26.72 -21.28
C SER A 818 16.56 -26.78 -20.71
N ALA A 819 15.60 -27.17 -21.55
CA ALA A 819 14.24 -27.46 -21.09
C ALA A 819 14.22 -28.64 -20.09
N ALA A 820 13.31 -28.59 -19.12
CA ALA A 820 13.05 -29.63 -18.14
C ALA A 820 11.54 -29.92 -18.04
N PRO A 821 11.11 -31.06 -17.46
CA PRO A 821 9.70 -31.41 -17.31
C PRO A 821 8.87 -30.32 -16.62
N GLY A 822 7.55 -30.28 -16.88
CA GLY A 822 6.64 -29.34 -16.22
C GLY A 822 6.78 -27.88 -16.65
N GLY A 823 7.38 -27.61 -17.81
CA GLY A 823 7.63 -26.25 -18.30
C GLY A 823 8.77 -25.54 -17.56
N MET A 824 9.62 -26.30 -16.86
CA MET A 824 10.77 -25.79 -16.11
C MET A 824 12.00 -25.60 -17.02
N THR A 825 12.96 -24.82 -16.56
CA THR A 825 14.25 -24.59 -17.24
C THR A 825 15.40 -24.96 -16.31
N LEU A 826 16.28 -25.85 -16.77
CA LEU A 826 17.51 -26.20 -16.07
C LEU A 826 18.63 -25.22 -16.46
N ILE A 827 19.38 -24.73 -15.49
CA ILE A 827 20.60 -23.94 -15.66
C ILE A 827 21.75 -24.69 -14.98
N GLU A 828 22.90 -24.77 -15.64
CA GLU A 828 24.06 -25.49 -15.09
C GLU A 828 25.38 -24.85 -15.52
N ASN A 829 26.32 -24.72 -14.58
CA ASN A 829 27.74 -24.44 -14.82
C ASN A 829 28.58 -25.45 -14.01
N ASP A 830 29.89 -25.27 -13.89
CA ASP A 830 30.77 -26.16 -13.08
C ASP A 830 30.53 -26.09 -11.56
N CYS A 831 29.92 -25.02 -11.06
CA CYS A 831 29.67 -24.80 -9.64
C CYS A 831 28.29 -25.29 -9.19
N ILE A 832 27.25 -25.03 -9.98
CA ILE A 832 25.85 -25.23 -9.59
C ILE A 832 25.00 -25.89 -10.68
N ARG A 833 23.90 -26.50 -10.26
CA ARG A 833 22.76 -26.86 -11.10
C ARG A 833 21.47 -26.32 -10.48
N ALA A 834 20.74 -25.48 -11.21
CA ALA A 834 19.54 -24.79 -10.74
C ALA A 834 18.32 -25.11 -11.63
N LEU A 835 17.16 -25.36 -11.03
CA LEU A 835 15.91 -25.63 -11.75
C LEU A 835 14.90 -24.50 -11.53
N VAL A 836 14.57 -23.75 -12.59
CA VAL A 836 13.64 -22.62 -12.55
C VAL A 836 12.24 -23.09 -13.00
N GLY A 837 11.22 -22.87 -12.16
CA GLY A 837 9.86 -23.29 -12.43
C GLY A 837 8.89 -22.16 -12.80
N PRO A 838 7.80 -22.46 -13.53
CA PRO A 838 6.84 -21.46 -13.98
C PRO A 838 5.97 -20.90 -12.84
N GLU A 839 5.74 -21.64 -11.76
CA GLU A 839 5.06 -21.09 -10.58
C GLU A 839 6.00 -20.09 -9.88
N GLY A 840 5.56 -18.83 -9.77
CA GLY A 840 6.30 -17.73 -9.12
C GLY A 840 7.64 -17.35 -9.75
N GLY A 841 8.09 -18.05 -10.79
CA GLY A 841 9.47 -17.96 -11.28
C GLY A 841 10.49 -18.38 -10.21
N HIS A 842 10.16 -19.39 -9.39
CA HIS A 842 11.03 -19.86 -8.30
C HIS A 842 12.18 -20.71 -8.81
N ILE A 843 13.28 -20.74 -8.06
CA ILE A 843 14.33 -21.73 -8.23
C ILE A 843 14.03 -22.89 -7.27
N TYR A 844 13.45 -23.97 -7.79
CA TYR A 844 12.98 -25.11 -6.99
C TYR A 844 14.07 -26.09 -6.59
N ARG A 845 15.17 -26.12 -7.33
CA ARG A 845 16.34 -26.96 -7.01
C ARG A 845 17.61 -26.13 -7.13
N TRP A 846 18.51 -26.24 -6.16
CA TRP A 846 19.83 -25.61 -6.18
C TRP A 846 20.87 -26.62 -5.67
N GLU A 847 21.53 -27.30 -6.60
CA GLU A 847 22.57 -28.28 -6.28
C GLU A 847 23.95 -27.62 -6.32
N VAL A 848 24.72 -27.81 -5.25
CA VAL A 848 26.13 -27.39 -5.16
C VAL A 848 27.02 -28.56 -5.58
N LYS A 849 27.61 -28.47 -6.78
CA LYS A 849 28.38 -29.58 -7.39
C LYS A 849 29.60 -29.97 -6.58
N THR A 850 30.32 -28.99 -6.05
CA THR A 850 31.52 -29.19 -5.22
C THR A 850 31.20 -29.78 -3.84
N ALA A 851 29.95 -29.70 -3.39
CA ALA A 851 29.46 -30.34 -2.16
C ALA A 851 28.71 -31.65 -2.47
N ALA A 852 29.27 -32.47 -3.37
CA ALA A 852 28.69 -33.74 -3.79
C ALA A 852 27.25 -33.64 -4.35
N ASN A 853 26.96 -32.55 -5.07
CA ASN A 853 25.61 -32.21 -5.59
C ASN A 853 24.55 -32.05 -4.48
N LEU A 854 24.95 -31.50 -3.32
CA LEU A 854 24.02 -31.19 -2.24
C LEU A 854 22.95 -30.20 -2.73
N ASP A 855 21.68 -30.60 -2.64
CA ASP A 855 20.54 -29.72 -2.86
C ASP A 855 20.25 -28.88 -1.62
N LEU A 856 20.34 -27.55 -1.78
CA LEU A 856 20.09 -26.60 -0.70
C LEU A 856 18.60 -26.32 -0.49
N THR A 857 17.77 -26.51 -1.52
CA THR A 857 16.34 -26.16 -1.45
C THR A 857 15.56 -27.19 -0.63
N GLN A 858 14.41 -26.76 -0.08
CA GLN A 858 13.49 -27.67 0.57
C GLN A 858 12.86 -28.62 -0.46
N PRO A 859 12.59 -29.90 -0.16
CA PRO A 859 12.16 -30.86 -1.17
C PRO A 859 10.80 -30.49 -1.79
N GLY A 860 10.82 -30.12 -3.06
CA GLY A 860 9.62 -29.94 -3.89
C GLY A 860 9.93 -29.21 -5.20
N GLU A 861 9.36 -29.69 -6.31
CA GLU A 861 9.34 -28.97 -7.59
C GLU A 861 8.00 -28.21 -7.79
N THR A 862 7.20 -28.10 -6.71
CA THR A 862 5.93 -27.35 -6.65
C THR A 862 5.75 -26.72 -5.26
N GLY A 863 5.00 -25.62 -5.17
CA GLY A 863 4.61 -25.02 -3.89
C GLY A 863 5.71 -24.28 -3.12
N TRP A 864 5.64 -24.35 -1.78
CA TRP A 864 6.01 -23.28 -0.83
C TRP A 864 7.51 -23.02 -0.53
N ALA A 865 8.51 -23.55 -1.24
CA ALA A 865 9.88 -23.47 -0.70
C ALA A 865 11.05 -23.55 -1.71
N GLY A 866 11.03 -22.68 -2.72
CA GLY A 866 12.19 -22.45 -3.59
C GLY A 866 13.12 -21.34 -3.11
N PHE A 867 14.28 -21.23 -3.76
CA PHE A 867 15.08 -20.01 -3.77
C PHE A 867 14.38 -18.94 -4.62
N ALA A 868 14.72 -17.68 -4.39
CA ALA A 868 14.14 -16.53 -5.10
C ALA A 868 12.62 -16.33 -4.93
N ASP A 869 12.08 -16.65 -3.75
CA ASP A 869 10.65 -16.52 -3.45
C ASP A 869 10.27 -15.07 -3.10
N MET A 870 9.32 -14.49 -3.83
CA MET A 870 8.88 -13.09 -3.70
C MET A 870 7.80 -12.85 -2.62
N GLY A 871 7.46 -13.86 -1.81
CA GLY A 871 6.45 -13.74 -0.76
C GLY A 871 5.03 -13.94 -1.26
N ARG A 872 4.02 -13.51 -0.48
CA ARG A 872 2.60 -13.84 -0.73
C ARG A 872 2.08 -13.34 -2.07
N ASP A 873 2.46 -12.14 -2.48
CA ASP A 873 2.03 -11.56 -3.74
C ASP A 873 2.80 -12.22 -4.89
N HIS A 874 2.08 -12.74 -5.88
CA HIS A 874 2.62 -13.45 -7.06
C HIS A 874 3.36 -14.76 -6.76
N ARG A 875 3.35 -15.24 -5.51
CA ARG A 875 4.03 -16.48 -5.12
C ARG A 875 3.70 -17.66 -6.00
N SER A 876 2.41 -17.84 -6.24
CA SER A 876 1.86 -18.95 -7.00
C SER A 876 1.33 -18.50 -8.36
N SER A 877 1.74 -17.30 -8.81
CA SER A 877 1.39 -16.82 -10.14
C SER A 877 2.01 -17.73 -11.20
N PRO A 878 1.25 -18.17 -12.21
CA PRO A 878 1.83 -18.86 -13.36
C PRO A 878 2.64 -17.85 -14.20
N ASN A 879 3.91 -18.17 -14.46
CA ASN A 879 4.79 -17.37 -15.29
C ASN A 879 5.09 -18.07 -16.62
N LYS A 880 5.16 -17.28 -17.69
CA LYS A 880 5.82 -17.68 -18.94
C LYS A 880 7.33 -17.49 -18.76
N ILE A 881 8.12 -18.55 -18.99
CA ILE A 881 9.59 -18.49 -18.97
C ILE A 881 10.09 -18.31 -20.40
N GLU A 882 10.86 -17.25 -20.64
CA GLU A 882 11.49 -16.93 -21.91
C GLU A 882 13.01 -16.91 -21.76
N VAL A 883 13.73 -17.66 -22.59
CA VAL A 883 15.20 -17.65 -22.63
C VAL A 883 15.63 -16.47 -23.50
N LEU A 884 16.23 -15.44 -22.90
CA LEU A 884 16.68 -14.25 -23.63
C LEU A 884 18.10 -14.39 -24.16
N ALA A 885 18.96 -15.08 -23.41
CA ALA A 885 20.33 -15.37 -23.79
C ALA A 885 20.70 -16.77 -23.29
N ALA A 886 21.39 -17.54 -24.12
CA ALA A 886 21.82 -18.90 -23.83
C ALA A 886 23.22 -19.15 -24.40
N GLY A 887 24.19 -18.37 -23.92
CA GLY A 887 25.57 -18.48 -24.36
C GLY A 887 26.47 -19.06 -23.26
N PRO A 888 27.72 -19.36 -23.60
CA PRO A 888 28.64 -20.01 -22.67
C PRO A 888 29.11 -19.11 -21.54
N ALA A 889 28.98 -17.78 -21.65
CA ALA A 889 29.40 -16.83 -20.60
C ALA A 889 28.25 -16.48 -19.63
N LEU A 890 27.02 -16.35 -20.13
CA LEU A 890 25.81 -16.11 -19.37
C LEU A 890 24.57 -16.78 -19.99
N VAL A 891 23.65 -17.17 -19.11
CA VAL A 891 22.27 -17.54 -19.42
C VAL A 891 21.36 -16.49 -18.76
N GLN A 892 20.36 -16.01 -19.50
CA GLN A 892 19.38 -15.08 -18.97
C GLN A 892 17.95 -15.53 -19.30
N LEU A 893 17.13 -15.64 -18.26
CA LEU A 893 15.71 -15.99 -18.35
C LEU A 893 14.84 -14.82 -17.91
N ARG A 894 13.68 -14.66 -18.56
CA ARG A 894 12.59 -13.75 -18.15
C ARG A 894 11.37 -14.58 -17.77
N CYS A 895 10.96 -14.49 -16.52
CA CYS A 895 9.69 -15.03 -16.06
C CYS A 895 8.66 -13.89 -16.00
N THR A 896 7.56 -13.99 -16.73
CA THR A 896 6.50 -12.96 -16.75
C THR A 896 5.17 -13.55 -16.31
N ASP A 897 4.52 -12.92 -15.35
CA ASP A 897 3.17 -13.32 -14.91
C ASP A 897 2.05 -12.52 -15.59
N ALA A 898 0.79 -12.89 -15.33
CA ALA A 898 -0.39 -12.25 -15.89
C ALA A 898 -0.59 -10.78 -15.47
N THR A 899 0.10 -10.33 -14.42
CA THR A 899 0.04 -8.94 -13.95
C THR A 899 1.10 -8.05 -14.60
N GLY A 900 2.01 -8.65 -15.38
CA GLY A 900 3.15 -7.96 -15.97
C GLY A 900 4.36 -7.88 -15.04
N LEU A 901 4.36 -8.56 -13.88
CA LEU A 901 5.55 -8.70 -13.06
C LEU A 901 6.57 -9.54 -13.83
N GLN A 902 7.79 -9.00 -13.98
CA GLN A 902 8.90 -9.65 -14.65
C GLN A 902 10.01 -9.93 -13.63
N LYS A 903 10.43 -11.19 -13.57
CA LYS A 903 11.61 -11.65 -12.85
C LYS A 903 12.66 -12.09 -13.87
N MET A 904 13.77 -11.37 -13.91
CA MET A 904 14.95 -11.70 -14.68
C MET A 904 15.88 -12.56 -13.84
N THR A 905 16.28 -13.72 -14.35
CA THR A 905 17.25 -14.62 -13.70
C THR A 905 18.47 -14.74 -14.60
N THR A 906 19.62 -14.26 -14.15
CA THR A 906 20.88 -14.30 -14.91
C THR A 906 21.90 -15.17 -14.18
N ALA A 907 22.38 -16.21 -14.86
CA ALA A 907 23.44 -17.09 -14.38
C ALA A 907 24.70 -16.87 -15.21
N PHE A 908 25.86 -16.90 -14.56
CA PHE A 908 27.16 -16.68 -15.20
C PHE A 908 28.01 -17.95 -15.18
N ALA A 909 28.98 -18.03 -16.09
CA ALA A 909 29.96 -19.11 -16.16
C ALA A 909 30.97 -19.06 -15.01
N GLY A 910 31.27 -20.21 -14.39
CA GLY A 910 32.37 -20.39 -13.41
C GLY A 910 32.03 -20.11 -11.94
N VAL A 911 30.74 -20.18 -11.56
CA VAL A 911 30.21 -19.18 -10.62
C VAL A 911 29.03 -19.72 -9.76
N PRO A 912 29.12 -19.79 -8.40
CA PRO A 912 28.07 -20.33 -7.53
C PRO A 912 26.96 -19.35 -7.09
N TRP A 913 26.61 -18.37 -7.92
CA TRP A 913 25.56 -17.40 -7.60
C TRP A 913 24.78 -17.00 -8.84
N ILE A 914 23.54 -16.58 -8.62
CA ILE A 914 22.60 -16.13 -9.64
C ILE A 914 22.13 -14.73 -9.28
N ASP A 915 22.07 -13.89 -10.31
CA ASP A 915 21.56 -12.53 -10.25
C ASP A 915 20.07 -12.51 -10.59
N VAL A 916 19.26 -11.86 -9.77
CA VAL A 916 17.81 -11.74 -9.94
C VAL A 916 17.41 -10.27 -9.90
N THR A 917 16.85 -9.77 -10.99
CA THR A 917 16.26 -8.42 -11.05
C THR A 917 14.75 -8.50 -11.30
N LEU A 918 14.00 -7.59 -10.68
CA LEU A 918 12.55 -7.49 -10.76
C LEU A 918 12.17 -6.17 -11.42
N ASN A 919 11.13 -6.17 -12.26
CA ASN A 919 10.59 -4.91 -12.77
C ASN A 919 9.77 -4.11 -11.72
N ALA A 920 9.55 -4.70 -10.54
CA ALA A 920 8.93 -4.09 -9.38
C ALA A 920 9.56 -4.62 -8.08
N GLY A 921 10.07 -3.72 -7.23
CA GLY A 921 10.72 -4.12 -5.97
C GLY A 921 9.77 -4.79 -4.97
N LYS A 922 10.30 -5.72 -4.17
CA LYS A 922 9.56 -6.47 -3.14
C LYS A 922 10.20 -6.28 -1.77
N GLY A 923 9.36 -6.08 -0.74
CA GLY A 923 9.80 -5.98 0.67
C GLY A 923 9.88 -7.35 1.38
N TRP A 924 9.55 -8.41 0.65
CA TRP A 924 9.62 -9.81 1.06
C TRP A 924 10.34 -10.61 -0.03
N TYR A 925 11.43 -11.27 0.32
CA TYR A 925 12.16 -12.13 -0.62
C TYR A 925 12.99 -13.17 0.15
N TRP A 926 12.92 -14.45 -0.19
CA TRP A 926 13.61 -15.51 0.56
C TRP A 926 14.30 -16.54 -0.32
N ASN A 927 15.45 -16.99 0.14
CA ASN A 927 16.06 -18.26 -0.25
C ASN A 927 15.75 -19.29 0.84
N TYR A 928 14.71 -20.10 0.63
CA TYR A 928 14.32 -21.16 1.57
C TYR A 928 15.23 -22.38 1.42
N ASP A 929 15.76 -22.87 2.54
CA ASP A 929 16.61 -24.04 2.59
C ASP A 929 16.05 -25.13 3.51
N ARG A 930 16.67 -26.31 3.47
CA ARG A 930 16.30 -27.42 4.37
C ARG A 930 16.75 -27.15 5.79
N VAL A 931 15.90 -27.52 6.75
CA VAL A 931 16.23 -27.42 8.19
C VAL A 931 17.51 -28.21 8.50
N GLU A 932 17.65 -29.39 7.90
CA GLU A 932 18.81 -30.26 8.12
C GLU A 932 20.15 -29.66 7.64
N THR A 933 20.15 -28.63 6.79
CA THR A 933 21.41 -28.13 6.19
C THR A 933 22.23 -27.29 7.17
N PHE A 934 21.58 -26.45 7.98
CA PHE A 934 22.23 -25.48 8.86
C PHE A 934 21.66 -25.41 10.29
N ALA A 935 20.48 -25.97 10.56
CA ALA A 935 19.91 -25.91 11.91
C ALA A 935 20.73 -26.76 12.90
N PRO A 936 20.62 -26.49 14.22
CA PRO A 936 21.29 -27.29 15.25
C PRO A 936 20.94 -28.79 15.21
N GLU A 937 19.77 -29.15 14.69
CA GLU A 937 19.33 -30.53 14.51
C GLU A 937 19.98 -31.23 13.30
N GLY A 938 20.62 -30.46 12.40
CA GLY A 938 21.34 -30.98 11.25
C GLY A 938 22.71 -31.57 11.61
N PRO A 939 23.32 -32.37 10.71
CA PRO A 939 24.63 -33.00 10.95
C PRO A 939 25.78 -31.99 11.04
N THR A 940 25.60 -30.75 10.59
CA THR A 940 26.63 -29.70 10.66
C THR A 940 25.95 -28.34 10.85
N PRO A 941 25.79 -27.88 12.09
CA PRO A 941 25.12 -26.62 12.40
C PRO A 941 25.84 -25.40 11.80
N GLY A 942 25.06 -24.39 11.41
CA GLY A 942 25.54 -23.16 10.81
C GLY A 942 25.56 -21.96 11.76
N ILE A 943 26.29 -20.92 11.34
CA ILE A 943 26.30 -19.59 11.94
C ILE A 943 25.61 -18.62 10.98
N ALA A 944 24.67 -17.83 11.49
CA ALA A 944 24.09 -16.70 10.78
C ALA A 944 25.07 -15.51 10.83
N VAL A 945 25.33 -14.90 9.68
CA VAL A 945 26.25 -13.77 9.51
C VAL A 945 25.56 -12.65 8.74
N PHE A 946 25.81 -11.39 9.12
CA PHE A 946 25.22 -10.22 8.50
C PHE A 946 26.30 -9.20 8.08
N SER A 947 25.97 -8.32 7.14
CA SER A 947 26.93 -7.37 6.57
C SER A 947 27.46 -6.29 7.53
N ASP A 948 26.86 -6.16 8.71
CA ASP A 948 27.34 -5.31 9.81
C ASP A 948 28.29 -6.04 10.78
N GLY A 949 28.68 -7.28 10.45
CA GLY A 949 29.54 -8.12 11.27
C GLY A 949 28.82 -8.84 12.41
N PHE A 950 27.49 -8.70 12.54
CA PHE A 950 26.73 -9.45 13.54
C PHE A 950 26.74 -10.95 13.24
N ARG A 951 26.98 -11.78 14.26
CA ARG A 951 27.03 -13.23 14.16
C ARG A 951 26.22 -13.88 15.28
N THR A 952 25.49 -14.94 14.95
CA THR A 952 24.76 -15.75 15.93
C THR A 952 24.63 -17.18 15.41
N PRO A 953 24.63 -18.21 16.27
CA PRO A 953 24.24 -19.54 15.85
C PRO A 953 22.86 -19.53 15.19
N VAL A 954 22.68 -20.34 14.14
CA VAL A 954 21.34 -20.64 13.60
C VAL A 954 20.56 -21.35 14.70
N ARG A 955 19.34 -20.89 15.00
CA ARG A 955 18.53 -21.40 16.11
C ARG A 955 17.73 -22.64 15.69
N SER A 956 17.09 -23.32 16.63
CA SER A 956 16.20 -24.45 16.36
C SER A 956 14.90 -24.01 15.67
N ALA A 957 14.42 -24.79 14.70
CA ALA A 957 13.09 -24.60 14.10
C ALA A 957 11.94 -24.81 15.10
N LYS A 958 12.18 -25.50 16.23
CA LYS A 958 11.16 -25.76 17.26
C LYS A 958 10.69 -24.50 17.99
N ALA A 959 11.47 -23.42 17.95
CA ALA A 959 11.13 -22.15 18.59
C ALA A 959 10.20 -21.24 17.75
N GLY A 960 9.67 -21.73 16.62
CA GLY A 960 8.79 -20.95 15.76
C GLY A 960 9.46 -19.67 15.25
N PHE A 961 8.69 -18.61 15.01
CA PHE A 961 9.20 -17.37 14.39
C PHE A 961 10.26 -16.64 15.23
N GLU A 962 10.36 -16.93 16.52
CA GLU A 962 11.40 -16.42 17.42
C GLU A 962 12.80 -17.00 17.14
N SER A 963 12.86 -18.05 16.31
CA SER A 963 14.11 -18.64 15.83
C SER A 963 14.85 -17.77 14.81
N GLN A 964 14.18 -16.80 14.19
CA GLN A 964 14.79 -15.96 13.16
C GLN A 964 15.67 -14.86 13.76
N ALA A 965 16.92 -14.77 13.30
CA ALA A 965 17.78 -13.61 13.57
C ALA A 965 17.50 -12.50 12.55
N LYS A 966 17.28 -11.26 12.99
CA LYS A 966 16.91 -10.14 12.11
C LYS A 966 17.81 -8.93 12.35
N ARG A 967 18.24 -8.27 11.27
CA ARG A 967 19.07 -7.06 11.28
C ARG A 967 18.55 -6.06 10.26
N GLY A 968 18.36 -4.81 10.68
CA GLY A 968 18.00 -3.70 9.79
C GLY A 968 19.24 -2.95 9.31
N GLY A 969 19.16 -2.34 8.13
CA GLY A 969 20.23 -1.48 7.60
C GLY A 969 21.43 -2.23 7.01
N VAL A 970 21.28 -3.52 6.74
CA VAL A 970 22.33 -4.41 6.18
C VAL A 970 22.03 -4.71 4.71
N THR A 971 23.04 -5.11 3.94
CA THR A 971 22.94 -5.36 2.48
C THR A 971 22.98 -6.84 2.12
N TRP A 972 23.31 -7.70 3.08
CA TRP A 972 23.27 -9.14 2.90
C TRP A 972 23.18 -9.88 4.24
N SER A 973 22.68 -11.11 4.17
CA SER A 973 22.69 -12.08 5.26
C SER A 973 23.03 -13.47 4.74
N ALA A 974 23.65 -14.29 5.60
CA ALA A 974 24.16 -15.60 5.22
C ALA A 974 24.05 -16.63 6.33
N LYS A 975 24.06 -17.92 5.93
CA LYS A 975 24.35 -19.08 6.79
C LYS A 975 25.67 -19.69 6.34
N SER A 976 26.58 -19.92 7.28
CA SER A 976 27.90 -20.49 7.01
C SER A 976 28.19 -21.68 7.91
N ARG A 977 28.79 -22.72 7.36
CA ARG A 977 29.29 -23.91 8.06
C ARG A 977 30.81 -23.92 8.16
N GLN A 978 31.33 -24.75 9.05
CA GLN A 978 32.78 -24.94 9.25
C GLN A 978 33.48 -25.58 8.05
N ASP A 979 32.77 -26.36 7.24
CA ASP A 979 33.28 -26.98 6.02
C ASP A 979 33.21 -26.07 4.78
N GLY A 980 32.92 -24.78 4.99
CA GLY A 980 32.91 -23.77 3.94
C GLY A 980 31.59 -23.66 3.17
N LEU A 981 30.57 -24.49 3.44
CA LEU A 981 29.26 -24.35 2.80
C LEU A 981 28.62 -23.00 3.21
N LEU A 982 28.22 -22.22 2.21
CA LEU A 982 27.69 -20.87 2.36
C LEU A 982 26.39 -20.72 1.54
N LEU A 983 25.33 -20.29 2.21
CA LEU A 983 24.08 -19.83 1.62
C LEU A 983 23.89 -18.36 1.97
N ALA A 984 23.68 -17.49 0.99
CA ALA A 984 23.46 -16.08 1.24
C ALA A 984 22.41 -15.45 0.31
N LEU A 985 21.82 -14.37 0.80
CA LEU A 985 21.02 -13.43 0.02
C LEU A 985 21.59 -12.03 0.18
N LEU A 986 21.81 -11.34 -0.94
CA LEU A 986 22.23 -9.96 -0.97
C LEU A 986 21.15 -9.07 -1.61
N THR A 987 21.02 -7.82 -1.13
CA THR A 987 20.30 -6.72 -1.77
C THR A 987 21.30 -5.62 -2.13
N PRO A 988 22.02 -5.72 -3.27
CA PRO A 988 23.23 -4.91 -3.52
C PRO A 988 22.98 -3.39 -3.56
N GLU A 989 21.79 -2.97 -3.97
CA GLU A 989 21.45 -1.55 -4.17
C GLU A 989 20.83 -0.86 -2.96
N VAL A 990 20.32 -1.64 -1.99
CA VAL A 990 19.46 -1.11 -0.92
C VAL A 990 19.83 -1.77 0.40
N LYS A 991 20.01 -0.95 1.44
CA LYS A 991 20.10 -1.42 2.82
C LYS A 991 18.72 -1.86 3.28
N SER A 992 18.60 -3.12 3.68
CA SER A 992 17.35 -3.81 3.93
C SER A 992 17.28 -4.39 5.34
N ARG A 993 16.08 -4.84 5.72
CA ARG A 993 15.86 -5.65 6.91
C ARG A 993 16.00 -7.12 6.55
N HIS A 994 17.19 -7.67 6.79
CA HIS A 994 17.48 -9.08 6.54
C HIS A 994 17.09 -9.96 7.72
N ALA A 995 16.68 -11.18 7.40
CA ALA A 995 16.37 -12.24 8.33
C ALA A 995 17.12 -13.53 7.96
N VAL A 996 17.51 -14.30 8.97
CA VAL A 996 18.08 -15.65 8.84
C VAL A 996 17.29 -16.58 9.75
N GLY A 997 16.57 -17.52 9.14
CA GLY A 997 15.82 -18.57 9.82
C GLY A 997 16.57 -19.91 9.83
N PRO A 998 16.01 -20.96 10.44
CA PRO A 998 16.63 -22.28 10.49
C PRO A 998 16.44 -23.14 9.25
N GLY A 999 15.61 -22.72 8.29
CA GLY A 999 15.17 -23.49 7.14
C GLY A 999 13.70 -23.93 7.28
N GLY A 1000 13.18 -24.63 6.27
CA GLY A 1000 11.79 -25.07 6.22
C GLY A 1000 10.80 -23.90 6.18
N GLY A 1001 9.60 -24.11 6.74
CA GLY A 1001 8.58 -23.05 6.88
C GLY A 1001 9.00 -21.85 7.74
N MET A 1002 10.16 -21.92 8.39
CA MET A 1002 10.72 -20.85 9.21
C MET A 1002 11.71 -19.94 8.46
N GLY A 1003 11.91 -20.17 7.17
CA GLY A 1003 12.75 -19.32 6.31
C GLY A 1003 14.22 -19.73 6.28
N GLY A 1004 14.92 -19.38 5.20
CA GLY A 1004 16.37 -19.54 5.07
C GLY A 1004 17.12 -18.23 5.26
N THR A 1005 17.62 -17.63 4.17
CA THR A 1005 18.15 -16.25 4.18
C THR A 1005 17.23 -15.35 3.35
N GLY A 1006 16.78 -14.24 3.91
CA GLY A 1006 15.74 -13.43 3.28
C GLY A 1006 15.66 -11.99 3.75
N ILE A 1007 14.72 -11.25 3.17
CA ILE A 1007 14.19 -9.99 3.69
C ILE A 1007 12.68 -10.15 3.94
N GLU A 1008 12.17 -9.47 4.96
CA GLU A 1008 10.75 -9.45 5.29
C GLU A 1008 10.39 -8.16 6.02
N HIS A 1009 9.24 -7.58 5.65
CA HIS A 1009 8.82 -6.26 6.12
C HIS A 1009 9.94 -5.20 5.93
N SER A 1010 10.67 -5.32 4.82
CA SER A 1010 11.80 -4.46 4.47
C SER A 1010 11.37 -3.37 3.47
N VAL A 1011 12.21 -2.35 3.32
CA VAL A 1011 12.17 -1.48 2.14
C VAL A 1011 12.19 -2.34 0.86
N PRO A 1012 11.36 -2.04 -0.17
CA PRO A 1012 11.33 -2.83 -1.38
C PRO A 1012 12.69 -2.83 -2.11
N ALA A 1013 13.20 -4.02 -2.41
CA ALA A 1013 14.39 -4.23 -3.23
C ALA A 1013 14.00 -4.87 -4.57
N ALA A 1014 14.64 -4.46 -5.66
CA ALA A 1014 14.38 -4.97 -7.02
C ALA A 1014 15.57 -5.75 -7.60
N HIS A 1015 16.70 -5.80 -6.90
CA HIS A 1015 17.91 -6.51 -7.31
C HIS A 1015 18.38 -7.36 -6.15
N PHE A 1016 18.45 -8.66 -6.39
CA PHE A 1016 18.81 -9.69 -5.43
C PHE A 1016 19.92 -10.56 -6.00
N VAL A 1017 20.82 -11.00 -5.15
CA VAL A 1017 21.84 -11.98 -5.54
C VAL A 1017 21.73 -13.17 -4.60
N THR A 1018 21.51 -14.33 -5.19
CA THR A 1018 21.40 -15.60 -4.48
C THR A 1018 22.70 -16.37 -4.61
N TYR A 1019 23.34 -16.65 -3.49
CA TYR A 1019 24.61 -17.38 -3.42
C TYR A 1019 24.40 -18.73 -2.75
N GLY A 1020 24.91 -19.79 -3.36
CA GLY A 1020 24.92 -21.13 -2.77
C GLY A 1020 26.11 -21.93 -3.27
N GLY A 1021 27.14 -22.10 -2.43
CA GLY A 1021 28.40 -22.72 -2.82
C GLY A 1021 29.31 -23.05 -1.63
N VAL A 1022 30.53 -23.48 -1.93
CA VAL A 1022 31.59 -23.73 -0.94
C VAL A 1022 32.66 -22.65 -1.08
N VAL A 1023 33.05 -22.02 0.03
CA VAL A 1023 34.11 -20.99 0.08
C VAL A 1023 35.24 -21.39 1.01
N ALA A 1024 36.46 -21.00 0.69
CA ALA A 1024 37.63 -21.18 1.56
C ALA A 1024 37.92 -19.93 2.41
N GLU A 1025 37.54 -18.76 1.90
CA GLU A 1025 37.69 -17.46 2.55
C GLU A 1025 36.58 -17.17 3.57
N PRO A 1026 36.79 -16.23 4.51
CA PRO A 1026 35.73 -15.77 5.39
C PRO A 1026 34.51 -15.27 4.60
N PRO A 1027 33.28 -15.68 4.98
CA PRO A 1027 32.05 -15.28 4.28
C PRO A 1027 31.92 -13.77 4.07
N GLU A 1028 32.32 -12.98 5.05
CA GLU A 1028 32.27 -11.52 5.02
C GLU A 1028 33.09 -10.94 3.86
N ALA A 1029 34.30 -11.48 3.62
CA ALA A 1029 35.17 -11.01 2.54
C ALA A 1029 34.56 -11.29 1.17
N VAL A 1030 34.07 -12.52 0.96
CA VAL A 1030 33.42 -12.95 -0.28
C VAL A 1030 32.15 -12.13 -0.54
N LEU A 1031 31.27 -12.01 0.45
CA LEU A 1031 29.98 -11.36 0.27
C LEU A 1031 30.08 -9.83 0.15
N ASN A 1032 31.06 -9.19 0.80
CA ASN A 1032 31.33 -7.77 0.60
C ASN A 1032 31.86 -7.48 -0.80
N ALA A 1033 32.83 -8.27 -1.28
CA ALA A 1033 33.35 -8.14 -2.64
C ALA A 1033 32.26 -8.46 -3.68
N LEU A 1034 31.43 -9.47 -3.43
CA LEU A 1034 30.31 -9.83 -4.30
C LEU A 1034 29.25 -8.72 -4.37
N GLN A 1035 28.91 -8.09 -3.23
CA GLN A 1035 27.99 -6.95 -3.21
C GLN A 1035 28.49 -5.82 -4.13
N GLN A 1036 29.78 -5.50 -4.09
CA GLN A 1036 30.37 -4.47 -4.96
C GLN A 1036 30.43 -4.94 -6.43
N THR A 1037 30.77 -6.21 -6.65
CA THR A 1037 30.82 -6.85 -7.98
C THR A 1037 29.48 -6.78 -8.71
N MET A 1038 28.40 -7.03 -7.97
CA MET A 1038 27.06 -7.08 -8.54
C MET A 1038 26.35 -5.74 -8.56
N SER A 1039 26.80 -4.75 -7.77
CA SER A 1039 26.14 -3.44 -7.71
C SER A 1039 25.99 -2.79 -9.08
N LEU A 1040 24.75 -2.47 -9.44
CA LEU A 1040 24.38 -1.78 -10.67
C LEU A 1040 24.61 -0.26 -10.56
N ARG A 1041 24.70 0.29 -9.34
CA ARG A 1041 25.16 1.68 -9.08
C ARG A 1041 26.68 1.84 -9.17
N ASN A 1042 27.42 0.81 -8.77
CA ASN A 1042 28.87 0.80 -8.67
C ASN A 1042 29.50 -0.21 -9.63
N GLN A 1043 29.13 -0.15 -10.91
CA GLN A 1043 29.73 -1.00 -11.95
C GLN A 1043 31.19 -0.60 -12.23
N PRO A 1044 32.04 -1.53 -12.72
CA PRO A 1044 33.39 -1.18 -13.16
C PRO A 1044 33.34 -0.17 -14.31
N ASP A 1045 34.31 0.74 -14.34
CA ASP A 1045 34.43 1.67 -15.47
C ASP A 1045 35.02 0.92 -16.65
N THR A 1046 34.41 1.09 -17.82
CA THR A 1046 34.82 0.44 -19.06
C THR A 1046 35.20 1.49 -20.09
N ALA A 1047 36.34 1.30 -20.76
CA ALA A 1047 36.74 2.14 -21.88
C ALA A 1047 36.80 1.29 -23.15
N LEU A 1048 36.24 1.83 -24.22
CA LEU A 1048 36.27 1.24 -25.55
C LEU A 1048 37.22 2.02 -26.45
N PHE A 1049 38.18 1.34 -27.03
CA PHE A 1049 39.21 1.93 -27.88
C PHE A 1049 38.87 1.80 -29.36
N GLY A 1050 39.60 2.54 -30.19
CA GLY A 1050 39.43 2.52 -31.65
C GLY A 1050 39.62 1.12 -32.22
N THR A 1051 38.87 0.83 -33.29
CA THR A 1051 39.01 -0.41 -34.06
C THR A 1051 40.28 -0.41 -34.89
N GLU A 1052 41.01 -1.52 -34.86
CA GLU A 1052 42.13 -1.80 -35.75
C GLU A 1052 41.71 -2.84 -36.79
N GLN A 1053 42.17 -2.68 -38.03
CA GLN A 1053 41.99 -3.67 -39.09
C GLN A 1053 43.34 -4.33 -39.34
N ARG A 1054 43.33 -5.63 -39.62
CA ARG A 1054 44.53 -6.33 -40.05
C ARG A 1054 44.90 -5.83 -41.44
N GLU A 1055 46.10 -5.30 -41.61
CA GLU A 1055 46.62 -5.03 -42.95
C GLU A 1055 46.92 -6.38 -43.63
N ASP A 1056 46.51 -6.53 -44.88
CA ASP A 1056 46.81 -7.73 -45.67
C ASP A 1056 48.35 -7.86 -45.80
N GLU A 1057 48.93 -8.94 -45.27
CA GLU A 1057 50.35 -9.29 -45.47
C GLU A 1057 50.64 -9.76 -46.90
#